data_AF-E5YAL7-F1
#
_entry.id   AF-E5YAL7-F1
#
_cell.length_a   1.000
_cell.length_b   1.000
_cell.length_c   1.000
_cell.angle_alpha   90.00
_cell.angle_beta   90.00
_cell.angle_gamma   90.00
#
_symmetry.space_group_name_H-M   'P 1'
#
loop_
_entity.id
_entity.type
_entity.pdbx_description
1 polymer ?
#
loop_
_entity_poly.entity_id
_entity_poly.type
_entity_poly.pdbx_seq_one_letter_code
_entity_poly.pdbx_strand_id
1 'polypeptide(L)'
;MDRYFLEQYGNVTRWQSLSFTKEDLSAWKHCYYRLDKEIKEINRYDFPCSLRNMATKDAYIALINYYLSILNDGNKICIVAALNMYAGDKVNIGYYRPIPPVDSLLEYACKKMNCSREVAALVMGRIMKILPENCFNMISPQRELIREGASSETEILEKDIPTCLFVNGKEFILQDPRDDDLDYSGNIEQSKCRYFDSEGNNFYFMAVRTILEGSNKPFLSIGYKSVVIRLLSRKEMNDTPYATVLLCQDENISYFLRKRLHQDSHGESSKFVVSGYWEHADAKKYIDFNPLAGRNVVIIPPITEGGLRDVPEWIKLCQRGGASDVRVYTGMLLLDEIPTISEDSSTWLRALTCHAIPLRNADTTIFKNITDKSISPKEYDDWLQDCGLKPQRMHRAVEETKNQSLLSFESFSEIENIEKVSDYSLDAMISPSNATLIWGPSNVGKTLTVLEFIKSLTTRETCFGLKVSSIRKVYYLEGEPDQIRLRRACKQISHSDEQFDIFQKHFIYGTLQSYIKLDEIDDGEIDFIIRSIKEKGCQIVVLDNILSLAPGAAKGNTTKFQKFIQSLKNNNLSVIIIHHSTKGGESPKGPVELEALMQNIFQLEKGQDLPELRSIAAVQTALEEAGPTLKMTLTKCKVFPGLEKKFGVYHLPEGGRWELVAGESFSETMIIDDSSSAAEMTAETLEFNAAEGNSLELTPDEERVHNSLKKLGKWVKRSELEKHCGFKADKLRLLLKSLIEKKFVTKTGQGKSTHYQAS
;
A
#
# COMPACT_ATOMS: atom_id res chain seq x y z
N MET A 1 -31.16 -64.99 -18.56
CA MET A 1 -31.42 -64.38 -17.24
C MET A 1 -30.16 -64.60 -16.43
N ASP A 2 -29.28 -63.60 -16.41
CA ASP A 2 -27.87 -63.76 -16.02
C ASP A 2 -27.63 -63.86 -14.52
N ARG A 3 -26.69 -64.74 -14.13
CA ARG A 3 -26.25 -64.98 -12.75
C ARG A 3 -25.86 -63.71 -12.00
N TYR A 4 -25.42 -62.67 -12.71
CA TYR A 4 -25.05 -61.38 -12.13
C TYR A 4 -26.23 -60.62 -11.49
N PHE A 5 -27.43 -60.74 -12.07
CA PHE A 5 -28.64 -60.14 -11.52
C PHE A 5 -29.14 -60.87 -10.26
N LEU A 6 -28.90 -62.19 -10.18
CA LEU A 6 -29.23 -63.01 -9.02
C LEU A 6 -28.25 -62.82 -7.85
N GLU A 7 -26.96 -62.57 -8.11
CA GLU A 7 -26.00 -62.21 -7.06
C GLU A 7 -26.24 -60.81 -6.47
N GLN A 8 -26.66 -59.84 -7.28
CA GLN A 8 -27.12 -58.54 -6.79
C GLN A 8 -28.36 -58.68 -5.88
N TYR A 9 -29.34 -59.50 -6.25
CA TYR A 9 -30.52 -59.78 -5.41
C TYR A 9 -30.19 -60.61 -4.14
N GLY A 10 -29.23 -61.52 -4.24
CA GLY A 10 -28.73 -62.32 -3.10
C GLY A 10 -27.91 -61.50 -2.11
N ASN A 11 -27.20 -60.47 -2.59
CA ASN A 11 -26.53 -59.52 -1.70
C ASN A 11 -27.54 -58.59 -1.02
N VAL A 12 -28.57 -58.11 -1.72
CA VAL A 12 -29.66 -57.27 -1.13
C VAL A 12 -30.34 -57.95 0.05
N THR A 13 -30.50 -59.28 0.03
CA THR A 13 -31.07 -60.04 1.16
C THR A 13 -30.08 -60.28 2.31
N ARG A 14 -28.76 -60.25 2.05
CA ARG A 14 -27.72 -60.32 3.10
C ARG A 14 -27.55 -59.00 3.87
N TRP A 15 -27.90 -57.87 3.28
CA TRP A 15 -27.93 -56.56 3.95
C TRP A 15 -29.15 -56.33 4.86
N GLN A 16 -30.16 -57.21 4.80
CA GLN A 16 -31.37 -57.15 5.64
C GLN A 16 -31.19 -57.73 7.05
N SER A 17 -30.05 -58.35 7.36
CA SER A 17 -29.84 -59.06 8.65
C SER A 17 -28.81 -58.42 9.60
N LEU A 18 -28.29 -57.22 9.30
CA LEU A 18 -27.48 -56.46 10.26
C LEU A 18 -28.42 -55.63 11.15
N SER A 19 -28.57 -56.08 12.41
CA SER A 19 -29.34 -55.39 13.44
C SER A 19 -28.92 -53.92 13.56
N PHE A 20 -29.93 -53.06 13.54
CA PHE A 20 -29.78 -51.62 13.65
C PHE A 20 -29.35 -51.23 15.07
N THR A 21 -28.20 -50.57 15.22
CA THR A 21 -27.71 -50.14 16.53
C THR A 21 -28.16 -48.71 16.86
N LYS A 22 -28.27 -48.37 18.16
CA LYS A 22 -28.49 -46.97 18.58
C LYS A 22 -27.37 -46.04 18.10
N GLU A 23 -26.18 -46.59 17.89
CA GLU A 23 -24.99 -45.89 17.40
C GLU A 23 -25.15 -45.47 15.94
N ASP A 24 -25.69 -46.36 15.08
CA ASP A 24 -26.01 -46.04 13.68
C ASP A 24 -26.99 -44.85 13.57
N LEU A 25 -28.06 -44.85 14.38
CA LEU A 25 -29.03 -43.74 14.41
C LEU A 25 -28.37 -42.41 14.83
N SER A 26 -27.47 -42.48 15.80
CA SER A 26 -26.74 -41.32 16.30
C SER A 26 -25.84 -40.74 15.21
N ALA A 27 -25.11 -41.61 14.50
CA ALA A 27 -24.27 -41.22 13.36
C ALA A 27 -25.08 -40.57 12.23
N TRP A 28 -26.26 -41.12 11.90
CA TRP A 28 -27.14 -40.55 10.87
C TRP A 28 -27.68 -39.17 11.26
N LYS A 29 -28.15 -39.02 12.51
CA LYS A 29 -28.60 -37.72 13.03
C LYS A 29 -27.49 -36.69 13.06
N HIS A 30 -26.27 -37.11 13.41
CA HIS A 30 -25.10 -36.23 13.37
C HIS A 30 -24.79 -35.78 11.94
N CYS A 31 -24.81 -36.70 10.97
CA CYS A 31 -24.63 -36.41 9.56
C CYS A 31 -25.72 -35.44 9.03
N TYR A 32 -26.99 -35.69 9.38
CA TYR A 32 -28.12 -34.82 9.04
C TYR A 32 -27.95 -33.41 9.61
N TYR A 33 -27.59 -33.28 10.89
CA TYR A 33 -27.37 -31.96 11.51
C TYR A 33 -26.26 -31.17 10.81
N ARG A 34 -25.17 -31.84 10.42
CA ARG A 34 -24.10 -31.22 9.62
C ARG A 34 -24.60 -30.80 8.25
N LEU A 35 -25.29 -31.69 7.53
CA LEU A 35 -25.88 -31.42 6.22
C LEU A 35 -26.80 -30.18 6.26
N ASP A 36 -27.76 -30.17 7.17
CA ASP A 36 -28.71 -29.06 7.33
C ASP A 36 -28.01 -27.75 7.69
N LYS A 37 -26.96 -27.80 8.54
CA LYS A 37 -26.13 -26.65 8.86
C LYS A 37 -25.42 -26.10 7.61
N GLU A 38 -24.75 -26.95 6.83
CA GLU A 38 -24.00 -26.53 5.64
C GLU A 38 -24.91 -25.93 4.57
N ILE A 39 -26.08 -26.54 4.33
CA ILE A 39 -27.06 -26.00 3.37
C ILE A 39 -27.54 -24.61 3.81
N LYS A 40 -27.84 -24.43 5.11
CA LYS A 40 -28.25 -23.12 5.65
C LYS A 40 -27.14 -22.08 5.53
N GLU A 41 -25.89 -22.45 5.69
CA GLU A 41 -24.76 -21.54 5.50
C GLU A 41 -24.58 -21.15 4.03
N ILE A 42 -24.61 -22.11 3.12
CA ILE A 42 -24.46 -21.84 1.68
C ILE A 42 -25.60 -20.97 1.15
N ASN A 43 -26.83 -21.14 1.64
CA ASN A 43 -27.94 -20.27 1.27
C ASN A 43 -27.81 -18.81 1.79
N ARG A 44 -26.90 -18.56 2.77
CA ARG A 44 -26.69 -17.22 3.36
C ARG A 44 -25.51 -16.47 2.74
N TYR A 45 -24.55 -17.17 2.16
CA TYR A 45 -23.30 -16.60 1.69
C TYR A 45 -23.11 -16.85 0.19
N ASP A 46 -22.40 -15.95 -0.48
CA ASP A 46 -22.01 -16.15 -1.87
C ASP A 46 -21.08 -17.36 -2.04
N PHE A 47 -21.04 -17.92 -3.25
CA PHE A 47 -20.12 -19.00 -3.60
C PHE A 47 -18.66 -18.60 -3.33
N PRO A 48 -17.81 -19.55 -2.86
CA PRO A 48 -16.38 -19.34 -2.68
C PRO A 48 -15.73 -18.69 -3.91
N CYS A 49 -14.85 -17.72 -3.67
CA CYS A 49 -14.15 -17.02 -4.76
C CYS A 49 -13.34 -17.99 -5.64
N SER A 50 -12.81 -19.09 -5.06
CA SER A 50 -12.09 -20.15 -5.77
C SER A 50 -12.93 -20.92 -6.79
N LEU A 51 -14.27 -20.89 -6.67
CA LEU A 51 -15.22 -21.55 -7.57
C LEU A 51 -15.89 -20.60 -8.57
N ARG A 52 -15.45 -19.33 -8.66
CA ARG A 52 -15.99 -18.37 -9.65
C ARG A 52 -15.57 -18.70 -11.08
N ASN A 53 -14.41 -19.33 -11.26
CA ASN A 53 -13.95 -19.80 -12.57
C ASN A 53 -14.68 -21.12 -12.91
N MET A 54 -15.22 -21.21 -14.12
CA MET A 54 -15.98 -22.39 -14.55
C MET A 54 -15.13 -23.66 -14.57
N ALA A 55 -13.85 -23.58 -14.96
CA ALA A 55 -12.95 -24.72 -14.99
C ALA A 55 -12.62 -25.25 -13.59
N THR A 56 -12.34 -24.37 -12.61
CA THR A 56 -12.08 -24.78 -11.22
C THR A 56 -13.33 -25.37 -10.58
N LYS A 57 -14.49 -24.80 -10.89
CA LYS A 57 -15.80 -25.31 -10.46
C LYS A 57 -16.06 -26.74 -10.95
N ASP A 58 -15.87 -26.98 -12.24
CA ASP A 58 -16.11 -28.30 -12.83
C ASP A 58 -15.07 -29.33 -12.36
N ALA A 59 -13.81 -28.92 -12.20
CA ALA A 59 -12.77 -29.75 -11.59
C ALA A 59 -13.13 -30.15 -10.15
N TYR A 60 -13.61 -29.20 -9.33
CA TYR A 60 -14.02 -29.48 -7.95
C TYR A 60 -15.20 -30.45 -7.90
N ILE A 61 -16.20 -30.29 -8.76
CA ILE A 61 -17.33 -31.22 -8.87
C ILE A 61 -16.82 -32.64 -9.18
N ALA A 62 -15.90 -32.78 -10.13
CA ALA A 62 -15.32 -34.07 -10.49
C ALA A 62 -14.54 -34.70 -9.31
N LEU A 63 -13.77 -33.89 -8.58
CA LEU A 63 -13.03 -34.34 -7.39
C LEU A 63 -13.99 -34.86 -6.30
N ILE A 64 -15.06 -34.12 -6.00
CA ILE A 64 -16.05 -34.55 -5.00
C ILE A 64 -16.76 -35.82 -5.46
N ASN A 65 -17.13 -35.92 -6.73
CA ASN A 65 -17.75 -37.13 -7.27
C ASN A 65 -16.81 -38.35 -7.15
N TYR A 66 -15.51 -38.18 -7.44
CA TYR A 66 -14.50 -39.23 -7.23
C TYR A 66 -14.45 -39.65 -5.76
N TYR A 67 -14.30 -38.71 -4.83
CA TYR A 67 -14.18 -39.04 -3.41
C TYR A 67 -15.45 -39.72 -2.86
N LEU A 68 -16.65 -39.27 -3.27
CA LEU A 68 -17.90 -39.94 -2.93
C LEU A 68 -17.97 -41.38 -3.47
N SER A 69 -17.39 -41.64 -4.65
CA SER A 69 -17.39 -42.98 -5.25
C SER A 69 -16.55 -43.99 -4.46
N ILE A 70 -15.44 -43.54 -3.86
CA ILE A 70 -14.51 -44.40 -3.10
C ILE A 70 -14.84 -44.47 -1.60
N LEU A 71 -15.84 -43.73 -1.11
CA LEU A 71 -16.31 -43.86 0.27
C LEU A 71 -16.72 -45.30 0.58
N ASN A 72 -16.44 -45.75 1.80
CA ASN A 72 -16.95 -47.02 2.30
C ASN A 72 -18.49 -47.01 2.39
N ASP A 73 -19.10 -48.19 2.34
CA ASP A 73 -20.56 -48.32 2.30
C ASP A 73 -21.24 -47.72 3.54
N GLY A 74 -20.60 -47.79 4.71
CA GLY A 74 -21.11 -47.18 5.94
C GLY A 74 -21.30 -45.67 5.81
N ASN A 75 -20.27 -44.97 5.32
CA ASN A 75 -20.32 -43.52 5.10
C ASN A 75 -21.34 -43.15 4.01
N LYS A 76 -21.40 -43.92 2.92
CA LYS A 76 -22.42 -43.74 1.87
C LYS A 76 -23.83 -43.85 2.44
N ILE A 77 -24.09 -44.88 3.26
CA ILE A 77 -25.40 -45.07 3.92
C ILE A 77 -25.73 -43.90 4.85
N CYS A 78 -24.78 -43.42 5.66
CA CYS A 78 -24.97 -42.27 6.54
C CYS A 78 -25.36 -41.01 5.77
N ILE A 79 -24.70 -40.74 4.63
CA ILE A 79 -25.00 -39.59 3.78
C ILE A 79 -26.39 -39.74 3.15
N VAL A 80 -26.74 -40.92 2.62
CA VAL A 80 -28.06 -41.18 2.03
C VAL A 80 -29.18 -41.05 3.06
N ALA A 81 -28.96 -41.56 4.29
CA ALA A 81 -29.91 -41.38 5.39
C ALA A 81 -30.14 -39.90 5.69
N ALA A 82 -29.08 -39.10 5.78
CA ALA A 82 -29.14 -37.66 6.04
C ALA A 82 -29.89 -36.91 4.93
N LEU A 83 -29.61 -37.22 3.66
CA LEU A 83 -30.30 -36.61 2.50
C LEU A 83 -31.80 -36.94 2.48
N ASN A 84 -32.18 -38.18 2.80
CA ASN A 84 -33.58 -38.57 2.91
C ASN A 84 -34.29 -37.85 4.07
N MET A 85 -33.64 -37.76 5.24
CA MET A 85 -34.18 -36.99 6.36
C MET A 85 -34.39 -35.53 6.00
N TYR A 86 -33.44 -34.92 5.27
CA TYR A 86 -33.53 -33.54 4.79
C TYR A 86 -34.68 -33.33 3.80
N ALA A 87 -34.90 -34.25 2.87
CA ALA A 87 -36.01 -34.20 1.91
C ALA A 87 -37.39 -34.49 2.54
N GLY A 88 -37.44 -34.82 3.83
CA GLY A 88 -38.68 -35.20 4.52
C GLY A 88 -39.15 -36.63 4.24
N ASP A 89 -38.28 -37.47 3.67
CA ASP A 89 -38.60 -38.87 3.41
C ASP A 89 -38.62 -39.68 4.71
N LYS A 90 -39.52 -40.68 4.76
CA LYS A 90 -39.55 -41.62 5.87
C LYS A 90 -38.33 -42.54 5.82
N VAL A 91 -37.28 -42.20 6.58
CA VAL A 91 -36.19 -43.14 6.87
C VAL A 91 -36.71 -44.16 7.89
N ASN A 92 -36.98 -45.38 7.44
CA ASN A 92 -37.58 -46.41 8.28
C ASN A 92 -36.52 -47.12 9.14
N ILE A 93 -36.27 -46.54 10.31
CA ILE A 93 -35.21 -46.86 11.28
C ILE A 93 -35.25 -48.33 11.75
N GLY A 94 -36.38 -49.04 11.60
CA GLY A 94 -36.58 -50.39 12.13
C GLY A 94 -36.36 -51.56 11.16
N TYR A 95 -36.31 -51.36 9.84
CA TYR A 95 -36.43 -52.49 8.89
C TYR A 95 -35.51 -52.44 7.66
N TYR A 96 -35.03 -51.27 7.21
CA TYR A 96 -34.26 -51.18 5.95
C TYR A 96 -33.13 -50.16 6.05
N ARG A 97 -31.89 -50.60 5.81
CA ARG A 97 -30.77 -49.69 5.55
C ARG A 97 -31.03 -48.95 4.22
N PRO A 98 -30.84 -47.63 4.16
CA PRO A 98 -30.88 -46.90 2.90
C PRO A 98 -29.89 -47.52 1.91
N ILE A 99 -30.37 -47.80 0.70
CA ILE A 99 -29.52 -48.37 -0.36
C ILE A 99 -28.80 -47.19 -1.04
N PRO A 100 -27.45 -47.19 -1.07
CA PRO A 100 -26.71 -46.21 -1.85
C PRO A 100 -27.15 -46.21 -3.32
N PRO A 101 -27.28 -45.03 -3.97
CA PRO A 101 -27.62 -44.97 -5.39
C PRO A 101 -26.56 -45.73 -6.21
N VAL A 102 -27.02 -46.45 -7.23
CA VAL A 102 -26.15 -47.28 -8.10
C VAL A 102 -25.23 -46.42 -8.95
N ASP A 103 -25.68 -45.22 -9.34
CA ASP A 103 -24.94 -44.31 -10.22
C ASP A 103 -24.06 -43.34 -9.40
N SER A 104 -24.52 -42.10 -9.21
CA SER A 104 -23.77 -41.06 -8.52
C SER A 104 -24.49 -40.58 -7.26
N LEU A 105 -23.77 -40.64 -6.14
CA LEU A 105 -24.24 -40.07 -4.87
C LEU A 105 -24.40 -38.55 -4.96
N LEU A 106 -23.66 -37.88 -5.83
CA LEU A 106 -23.79 -36.46 -6.07
C LEU A 106 -25.11 -36.12 -6.79
N GLU A 107 -25.48 -36.88 -7.84
CA GLU A 107 -26.77 -36.71 -8.51
C GLU A 107 -27.96 -36.96 -7.58
N TYR A 108 -27.82 -37.98 -6.74
CA TYR A 108 -28.82 -38.26 -5.71
C TYR A 108 -28.97 -37.09 -4.73
N ALA A 109 -27.85 -36.49 -4.31
CA ALA A 109 -27.85 -35.31 -3.45
C ALA A 109 -28.51 -34.10 -4.15
N CYS A 110 -28.22 -33.84 -5.42
CA CYS A 110 -28.85 -32.77 -6.21
C CYS A 110 -30.38 -32.90 -6.19
N LYS A 111 -30.89 -34.12 -6.45
CA LYS A 111 -32.31 -34.42 -6.46
C LYS A 111 -32.97 -34.27 -5.08
N LYS A 112 -32.31 -34.75 -4.01
CA LYS A 112 -32.86 -34.70 -2.65
C LYS A 112 -32.85 -33.31 -2.04
N MET A 113 -31.82 -32.52 -2.32
CA MET A 113 -31.72 -31.14 -1.84
C MET A 113 -32.45 -30.14 -2.76
N ASN A 114 -32.86 -30.57 -3.96
CA ASN A 114 -33.44 -29.71 -5.01
C ASN A 114 -32.56 -28.49 -5.32
N CYS A 115 -31.28 -28.75 -5.64
CA CYS A 115 -30.28 -27.72 -5.91
C CYS A 115 -29.42 -28.07 -7.12
N SER A 116 -28.60 -27.13 -7.57
CA SER A 116 -27.68 -27.35 -8.70
C SER A 116 -26.52 -28.28 -8.31
N ARG A 117 -25.84 -28.85 -9.31
CA ARG A 117 -24.66 -29.72 -9.11
C ARG A 117 -23.56 -29.03 -8.32
N GLU A 118 -23.37 -27.74 -8.55
CA GLU A 118 -22.40 -26.90 -7.85
C GLU A 118 -22.70 -26.84 -6.36
N VAL A 119 -23.96 -26.54 -6.00
CA VAL A 119 -24.38 -26.42 -4.60
C VAL A 119 -24.26 -27.78 -3.92
N ALA A 120 -24.70 -28.85 -4.58
CA ALA A 120 -24.57 -30.19 -4.04
C ALA A 120 -23.11 -30.58 -3.81
N ALA A 121 -22.21 -30.30 -4.77
CA ALA A 121 -20.79 -30.62 -4.62
C ALA A 121 -20.15 -29.83 -3.48
N LEU A 122 -20.52 -28.55 -3.32
CA LEU A 122 -20.03 -27.72 -2.22
C LEU A 122 -20.48 -28.27 -0.86
N VAL A 123 -21.77 -28.59 -0.70
CA VAL A 123 -22.32 -29.19 0.53
C VAL A 123 -21.62 -30.51 0.85
N MET A 124 -21.53 -31.40 -0.13
CA MET A 124 -20.96 -32.74 0.05
C MET A 124 -19.46 -32.68 0.35
N GLY A 125 -18.72 -31.78 -0.31
CA GLY A 125 -17.32 -31.53 0.00
C GLY A 125 -17.12 -31.03 1.43
N ARG A 126 -17.92 -30.06 1.89
CA ARG A 126 -17.84 -29.58 3.29
C ARG A 126 -18.18 -30.65 4.33
N ILE A 127 -19.14 -31.52 4.04
CA ILE A 127 -19.43 -32.70 4.91
C ILE A 127 -18.20 -33.59 5.04
N MET A 128 -17.46 -33.77 3.95
CA MET A 128 -16.20 -34.53 3.90
C MET A 128 -14.98 -33.72 4.34
N LYS A 129 -15.15 -32.46 4.78
CA LYS A 129 -14.09 -31.50 5.12
C LYS A 129 -13.13 -31.17 3.95
N ILE A 130 -13.59 -31.34 2.71
CA ILE A 130 -12.87 -30.94 1.51
C ILE A 130 -13.37 -29.55 1.13
N LEU A 131 -12.49 -28.56 1.26
CA LEU A 131 -12.83 -27.16 1.03
C LEU A 131 -12.26 -26.67 -0.31
N PRO A 132 -13.05 -25.98 -1.16
CA PRO A 132 -12.56 -25.43 -2.42
C PRO A 132 -11.33 -24.54 -2.27
N GLU A 133 -11.25 -23.76 -1.20
CA GLU A 133 -10.11 -22.89 -0.89
C GLU A 133 -8.83 -23.69 -0.68
N ASN A 134 -8.93 -24.88 -0.09
CA ASN A 134 -7.79 -25.77 0.11
C ASN A 134 -7.41 -26.56 -1.15
N CYS A 135 -8.35 -26.70 -2.09
CA CYS A 135 -8.10 -27.38 -3.36
C CYS A 135 -7.27 -26.51 -4.33
N PHE A 136 -7.51 -25.20 -4.35
CA PHE A 136 -6.98 -24.30 -5.37
C PHE A 136 -6.12 -23.15 -4.84
N ASN A 137 -6.33 -22.69 -3.61
CA ASN A 137 -5.64 -21.52 -3.08
C ASN A 137 -4.48 -21.93 -2.14
N MET A 138 -3.53 -21.01 -1.99
CA MET A 138 -2.43 -21.12 -1.04
C MET A 138 -2.56 -19.94 -0.06
N ILE A 139 -3.02 -20.18 1.16
CA ILE A 139 -3.40 -19.08 2.07
C ILE A 139 -2.73 -19.18 3.45
N SER A 140 -2.08 -20.30 3.81
CA SER A 140 -1.53 -20.41 5.17
C SER A 140 -0.17 -19.71 5.29
N PRO A 141 -0.03 -18.64 6.11
CA PRO A 141 1.27 -18.06 6.42
C PRO A 141 2.07 -19.04 7.29
N GLN A 142 3.37 -19.21 7.03
CA GLN A 142 4.24 -20.14 7.77
C GLN A 142 4.20 -20.02 9.31
N ARG A 143 3.77 -18.87 9.87
CA ARG A 143 3.73 -18.63 11.32
C ARG A 143 2.86 -19.61 12.09
N GLU A 144 1.91 -20.28 11.45
CA GLU A 144 1.06 -21.29 12.12
C GLU A 144 1.73 -22.67 12.24
N LEU A 145 2.83 -22.94 11.51
CA LEU A 145 3.44 -24.28 11.42
C LEU A 145 4.61 -24.54 12.37
N ILE A 146 5.15 -23.52 13.05
CA ILE A 146 6.23 -23.72 14.03
C ILE A 146 5.78 -24.63 15.20
N ARG A 147 4.47 -24.88 15.36
CA ARG A 147 3.93 -25.80 16.38
C ARG A 147 3.75 -27.26 15.93
N GLU A 148 3.81 -27.59 14.64
CA GLU A 148 3.65 -28.98 14.16
C GLU A 148 5.01 -29.61 13.83
N GLY A 149 5.99 -29.40 14.71
CA GLY A 149 7.21 -30.20 14.77
C GLY A 149 6.93 -31.55 15.40
N ALA A 150 6.32 -32.46 14.64
CA ALA A 150 6.36 -33.89 14.95
C ALA A 150 6.99 -34.60 13.76
N SER A 151 8.30 -34.84 13.86
CA SER A 151 9.00 -35.83 13.05
C SER A 151 8.27 -37.16 13.19
N SER A 152 7.56 -37.60 12.15
CA SER A 152 7.06 -38.95 12.08
C SER A 152 7.81 -39.65 10.94
N GLU A 153 8.69 -40.58 11.31
CA GLU A 153 9.41 -41.52 10.42
C GLU A 153 8.44 -42.54 9.79
N THR A 154 7.24 -42.12 9.41
CA THR A 154 6.14 -43.02 9.03
C THR A 154 5.92 -42.92 7.53
N GLU A 155 6.06 -44.05 6.82
CA GLU A 155 5.71 -44.18 5.40
C GLU A 155 4.33 -43.57 5.13
N ILE A 156 4.28 -42.66 4.15
CA ILE A 156 3.04 -42.09 3.64
C ILE A 156 2.34 -43.18 2.82
N LEU A 157 1.11 -43.52 3.19
CA LEU A 157 0.25 -44.35 2.33
C LEU A 157 -0.23 -43.47 1.17
N GLU A 158 0.22 -43.74 -0.06
CA GLU A 158 -0.07 -42.97 -1.30
C GLU A 158 -1.55 -43.01 -1.79
N LYS A 159 -2.55 -43.19 -0.92
CA LYS A 159 -3.84 -43.75 -1.38
C LYS A 159 -4.94 -42.80 -1.87
N ASP A 160 -4.81 -41.47 -1.82
CA ASP A 160 -5.99 -40.60 -1.98
C ASP A 160 -5.91 -39.51 -3.08
N ILE A 161 -4.90 -39.53 -3.95
CA ILE A 161 -4.85 -38.63 -5.13
C ILE A 161 -5.40 -39.35 -6.37
N PRO A 162 -6.47 -38.86 -7.01
CA PRO A 162 -7.02 -39.49 -8.21
C PRO A 162 -6.00 -39.48 -9.34
N THR A 163 -5.72 -40.62 -9.98
CA THR A 163 -4.88 -40.68 -11.18
C THR A 163 -5.60 -40.19 -12.43
N CYS A 164 -6.93 -40.20 -12.41
CA CYS A 164 -7.80 -39.78 -13.50
C CYS A 164 -9.09 -39.14 -12.93
N LEU A 165 -9.56 -38.08 -13.59
CA LEU A 165 -10.82 -37.39 -13.28
C LEU A 165 -11.63 -37.17 -14.56
N PHE A 166 -12.95 -37.37 -14.48
CA PHE A 166 -13.86 -37.06 -15.57
C PHE A 166 -14.53 -35.71 -15.32
N VAL A 167 -14.14 -34.70 -16.11
CA VAL A 167 -14.68 -33.33 -16.02
C VAL A 167 -15.50 -33.06 -17.27
N ASN A 168 -16.80 -32.80 -17.09
CA ASN A 168 -17.75 -32.57 -18.20
C ASN A 168 -17.71 -33.65 -19.30
N GLY A 169 -17.48 -34.91 -18.91
CA GLY A 169 -17.41 -36.05 -19.84
C GLY A 169 -16.07 -36.21 -20.57
N LYS A 170 -15.09 -35.33 -20.32
CA LYS A 170 -13.72 -35.48 -20.79
C LYS A 170 -12.84 -36.11 -19.71
N GLU A 171 -11.92 -36.95 -20.15
CA GLU A 171 -10.95 -37.60 -19.27
C GLU A 171 -9.73 -36.70 -19.07
N PHE A 172 -9.37 -36.48 -17.81
CA PHE A 172 -8.19 -35.73 -17.39
C PHE A 172 -7.25 -36.62 -16.58
N ILE A 173 -6.01 -36.77 -17.02
CA ILE A 173 -5.01 -37.68 -16.45
C ILE A 173 -4.04 -36.87 -15.60
N LEU A 174 -3.69 -37.39 -14.42
CA LEU A 174 -2.70 -36.80 -13.53
C LEU A 174 -1.30 -36.88 -14.15
N GLN A 175 -0.57 -35.78 -14.06
CA GLN A 175 0.83 -35.69 -14.48
C GLN A 175 1.75 -36.52 -13.60
N ASP A 176 2.62 -37.30 -14.23
CA ASP A 176 3.63 -38.14 -13.61
C ASP A 176 5.05 -37.84 -14.18
N PRO A 177 6.07 -37.54 -13.34
CA PRO A 177 6.00 -37.33 -11.90
C PRO A 177 5.21 -36.07 -11.53
N ARG A 178 4.56 -36.12 -10.36
CA ARG A 178 3.94 -34.94 -9.73
C ARG A 178 4.99 -33.91 -9.36
N ASP A 179 4.55 -32.68 -9.16
CA ASP A 179 5.40 -31.64 -8.62
C ASP A 179 5.36 -31.67 -7.08
N ASP A 180 6.18 -32.54 -6.50
CA ASP A 180 6.23 -32.80 -5.06
C ASP A 180 7.26 -31.90 -4.35
N ASP A 181 6.91 -31.40 -3.16
CA ASP A 181 7.79 -30.66 -2.24
C ASP A 181 8.00 -31.48 -0.97
N LEU A 182 9.27 -31.77 -0.69
CA LEU A 182 9.66 -32.68 0.39
C LEU A 182 9.94 -31.92 1.69
N ASP A 183 9.66 -32.57 2.82
CA ASP A 183 10.22 -32.15 4.10
C ASP A 183 11.71 -32.52 4.21
N TYR A 184 12.39 -32.04 5.25
CA TYR A 184 13.82 -32.32 5.44
C TYR A 184 14.14 -33.82 5.60
N SER A 185 13.15 -34.62 6.03
CA SER A 185 13.27 -36.07 6.15
C SER A 185 13.07 -36.82 4.83
N GLY A 186 12.71 -36.14 3.74
CA GLY A 186 12.51 -36.75 2.42
C GLY A 186 11.10 -37.26 2.14
N ASN A 187 10.14 -36.96 3.01
CA ASN A 187 8.76 -37.35 2.80
C ASN A 187 8.00 -36.22 2.09
N ILE A 188 7.00 -36.56 1.25
CA ILE A 188 6.17 -35.57 0.53
C ILE A 188 5.33 -34.76 1.52
N GLU A 189 5.59 -33.46 1.63
CA GLU A 189 4.86 -32.56 2.54
C GLU A 189 3.67 -31.91 1.83
N GLN A 190 3.87 -31.48 0.58
CA GLN A 190 2.83 -30.91 -0.27
C GLN A 190 3.15 -31.21 -1.75
N SER A 191 2.13 -31.20 -2.60
CA SER A 191 2.25 -31.53 -4.03
C SER A 191 1.30 -30.70 -4.88
N LYS A 192 1.78 -30.26 -6.05
CA LYS A 192 0.94 -29.67 -7.09
C LYS A 192 0.57 -30.75 -8.12
N CYS A 193 -0.69 -31.19 -8.05
CA CYS A 193 -1.25 -32.25 -8.88
C CYS A 193 -1.87 -31.65 -10.15
N ARG A 194 -1.12 -31.62 -11.25
CA ARG A 194 -1.60 -31.12 -12.55
C ARG A 194 -2.31 -32.23 -13.33
N TYR A 195 -3.47 -31.93 -13.88
CA TYR A 195 -4.26 -32.85 -14.71
C TYR A 195 -4.41 -32.28 -16.12
N PHE A 196 -4.31 -33.12 -17.14
CA PHE A 196 -4.43 -32.71 -18.55
C PHE A 196 -5.37 -33.64 -19.33
N ASP A 197 -6.09 -33.09 -20.31
CA ASP A 197 -6.84 -33.87 -21.29
C ASP A 197 -6.02 -34.11 -22.57
N SER A 198 -6.59 -34.84 -23.52
CA SER A 198 -5.98 -35.13 -24.83
C SER A 198 -5.84 -33.92 -25.75
N GLU A 199 -6.54 -32.82 -25.46
CA GLU A 199 -6.49 -31.56 -26.22
C GLU A 199 -5.48 -30.57 -25.63
N GLY A 200 -4.85 -30.90 -24.48
CA GLY A 200 -3.89 -30.05 -23.79
C GLY A 200 -4.51 -29.08 -22.77
N ASN A 201 -5.83 -29.12 -22.57
CA ASN A 201 -6.47 -28.38 -21.49
C ASN A 201 -6.02 -28.96 -20.15
N ASN A 202 -5.79 -28.09 -19.16
CA ASN A 202 -5.30 -28.53 -17.86
C ASN A 202 -5.86 -27.71 -16.69
N PHE A 203 -5.88 -28.34 -15.53
CA PHE A 203 -6.11 -27.71 -14.23
C PHE A 203 -5.19 -28.35 -13.20
N TYR A 204 -5.11 -27.77 -12.00
CA TYR A 204 -4.33 -28.35 -10.93
C TYR A 204 -5.08 -28.34 -9.61
N PHE A 205 -4.69 -29.28 -8.76
CA PHE A 205 -5.08 -29.35 -7.37
C PHE A 205 -3.85 -29.26 -6.48
N MET A 206 -4.06 -28.68 -5.30
CA MET A 206 -3.07 -28.63 -4.24
C MET A 206 -3.33 -29.77 -3.25
N ALA A 207 -2.31 -30.61 -3.04
CA ALA A 207 -2.36 -31.70 -2.09
C ALA A 207 -1.38 -31.47 -0.93
N VAL A 208 -1.79 -31.83 0.28
CA VAL A 208 -1.00 -31.62 1.51
C VAL A 208 -1.01 -32.87 2.37
N ARG A 209 0.12 -33.18 3.00
CA ARG A 209 0.19 -34.24 4.00
C ARG A 209 -0.72 -33.89 5.18
N THR A 210 -1.70 -34.75 5.42
CA THR A 210 -2.71 -34.58 6.45
C THR A 210 -2.73 -35.78 7.39
N ILE A 211 -2.95 -35.52 8.67
CA ILE A 211 -3.23 -36.54 9.69
C ILE A 211 -4.68 -36.33 10.12
N LEU A 212 -5.57 -37.29 9.84
CA LEU A 212 -6.96 -37.22 10.29
C LEU A 212 -7.05 -37.54 11.79
N GLU A 213 -7.96 -36.86 12.49
CA GLU A 213 -8.31 -37.18 13.88
C GLU A 213 -8.68 -38.68 14.01
N GLY A 214 -7.91 -39.41 14.82
CA GLY A 214 -8.10 -40.85 15.04
C GLY A 214 -7.26 -41.78 14.13
N SER A 215 -6.52 -41.24 13.16
CA SER A 215 -5.50 -41.97 12.41
C SER A 215 -4.11 -41.56 12.88
N ASN A 216 -3.22 -42.53 13.12
CA ASN A 216 -1.80 -42.26 13.38
C ASN A 216 -0.95 -42.23 12.10
N LYS A 217 -1.55 -42.41 10.92
CA LYS A 217 -0.81 -42.47 9.65
C LYS A 217 -1.08 -41.23 8.80
N PRO A 218 -0.05 -40.48 8.40
CA PRO A 218 -0.19 -39.37 7.46
C PRO A 218 -0.51 -39.91 6.05
N PHE A 219 -1.31 -39.15 5.30
CA PHE A 219 -1.58 -39.40 3.88
C PHE A 219 -1.61 -38.07 3.12
N LEU A 220 -1.36 -38.11 1.81
CA LEU A 220 -1.40 -36.94 0.93
C LEU A 220 -2.83 -36.76 0.39
N SER A 221 -3.44 -35.60 0.59
CA SER A 221 -4.83 -35.37 0.20
C SER A 221 -5.11 -33.97 -0.33
N ILE A 222 -6.14 -33.86 -1.18
CA ILE A 222 -6.58 -32.60 -1.78
C ILE A 222 -7.71 -32.01 -0.93
N GLY A 223 -7.63 -30.72 -0.61
CA GLY A 223 -8.74 -29.95 -0.03
C GLY A 223 -8.95 -30.08 1.49
N TYR A 224 -8.24 -30.97 2.18
CA TYR A 224 -8.33 -31.11 3.65
C TYR A 224 -7.57 -30.03 4.42
N LYS A 225 -6.40 -29.61 3.92
CA LYS A 225 -5.55 -28.57 4.50
C LYS A 225 -5.06 -27.64 3.40
N SER A 226 -4.87 -26.36 3.73
CA SER A 226 -4.31 -25.39 2.78
C SER A 226 -2.82 -25.63 2.55
N VAL A 227 -2.34 -25.39 1.34
CA VAL A 227 -0.91 -25.36 1.02
C VAL A 227 -0.23 -24.13 1.63
N VAL A 228 1.05 -24.31 1.94
CA VAL A 228 1.93 -23.28 2.50
C VAL A 228 2.77 -22.67 1.38
N ILE A 229 2.72 -21.35 1.25
CA ILE A 229 3.57 -20.62 0.31
C ILE A 229 5.01 -20.60 0.85
N ARG A 230 5.94 -21.17 0.09
CA ARG A 230 7.38 -21.21 0.41
C ARG A 230 8.21 -21.56 -0.82
N LEU A 231 9.54 -21.42 -0.70
CA LEU A 231 10.47 -21.93 -1.69
C LEU A 231 10.41 -23.46 -1.76
N LEU A 232 10.43 -24.00 -2.98
CA LEU A 232 10.47 -25.43 -3.27
C LEU A 232 11.89 -25.98 -3.13
N SER A 233 12.02 -27.31 -3.05
CA SER A 233 13.32 -28.02 -2.97
C SER A 233 14.17 -27.69 -1.74
N ARG A 234 13.51 -27.48 -0.59
CA ARG A 234 14.19 -27.14 0.68
C ARG A 234 15.05 -28.28 1.21
N LYS A 235 14.62 -29.53 0.98
CA LYS A 235 15.41 -30.70 1.33
C LYS A 235 16.73 -30.70 0.56
N GLU A 236 16.66 -30.50 -0.74
CA GLU A 236 17.82 -30.48 -1.63
C GLU A 236 18.75 -29.34 -1.26
N MET A 237 18.23 -28.15 -0.94
CA MET A 237 19.03 -27.07 -0.36
C MET A 237 19.75 -27.56 0.91
N ASN A 238 19.02 -28.14 1.87
CA ASN A 238 19.60 -28.61 3.14
C ASN A 238 20.67 -29.68 2.95
N ASP A 239 20.43 -30.64 2.06
CA ASP A 239 21.33 -31.77 1.79
C ASP A 239 22.58 -31.33 0.99
N THR A 240 22.50 -30.21 0.27
CA THR A 240 23.61 -29.65 -0.52
C THR A 240 23.91 -28.19 -0.13
N PRO A 241 24.56 -27.95 1.03
CA PRO A 241 24.73 -26.60 1.59
C PRO A 241 25.56 -25.65 0.70
N TYR A 242 26.42 -26.20 -0.16
CA TYR A 242 27.29 -25.42 -1.05
C TYR A 242 26.78 -25.31 -2.49
N ALA A 243 25.63 -25.93 -2.80
CA ALA A 243 25.07 -25.86 -4.14
C ALA A 243 24.54 -24.46 -4.45
N THR A 244 24.71 -24.04 -5.70
CA THR A 244 24.13 -22.79 -6.22
C THR A 244 22.64 -22.98 -6.43
N VAL A 245 21.83 -22.07 -5.90
CA VAL A 245 20.37 -22.13 -6.03
C VAL A 245 19.92 -21.38 -7.28
N LEU A 246 19.32 -22.10 -8.22
CA LEU A 246 18.68 -21.54 -9.41
C LEU A 246 17.21 -21.24 -9.07
N LEU A 247 16.92 -19.99 -8.71
CA LEU A 247 15.60 -19.54 -8.29
C LEU A 247 14.76 -19.12 -9.50
N CYS A 248 13.89 -20.02 -9.95
CA CYS A 248 12.99 -19.80 -11.08
C CYS A 248 11.73 -19.04 -10.61
N GLN A 249 11.41 -17.96 -11.31
CA GLN A 249 10.19 -17.19 -11.07
C GLN A 249 8.99 -17.68 -11.90
N ASP A 250 9.25 -18.42 -12.99
CA ASP A 250 8.23 -19.15 -13.74
C ASP A 250 8.11 -20.58 -13.20
N GLU A 251 6.90 -20.97 -12.81
CA GLU A 251 6.64 -22.28 -12.20
C GLU A 251 6.85 -23.45 -13.16
N ASN A 252 6.54 -23.29 -14.45
CA ASN A 252 6.70 -24.37 -15.44
C ASN A 252 8.18 -24.58 -15.76
N ILE A 253 8.95 -23.51 -15.86
CA ILE A 253 10.42 -23.56 -15.99
C ILE A 253 11.02 -24.20 -14.72
N SER A 254 10.57 -23.80 -13.54
CA SER A 254 11.01 -24.39 -12.27
C SER A 254 10.78 -25.90 -12.23
N TYR A 255 9.56 -26.35 -12.54
CA TYR A 255 9.21 -27.77 -12.56
C TYR A 255 10.06 -28.54 -13.58
N PHE A 256 10.19 -28.02 -14.80
CA PHE A 256 10.97 -28.68 -15.85
C PHE A 256 12.43 -28.86 -15.45
N LEU A 257 13.07 -27.79 -14.96
CA LEU A 257 14.47 -27.81 -14.54
C LEU A 257 14.68 -28.69 -13.30
N ARG A 258 13.77 -28.69 -12.33
CA ARG A 258 13.81 -29.62 -11.17
C ARG A 258 13.72 -31.07 -11.61
N LYS A 259 12.75 -31.41 -12.47
CA LYS A 259 12.60 -32.77 -13.01
C LYS A 259 13.85 -33.21 -13.76
N ARG A 260 14.43 -32.32 -14.58
CA ARG A 260 15.65 -32.59 -15.33
C ARG A 260 16.85 -32.86 -14.43
N LEU A 261 17.00 -32.07 -13.35
CA LEU A 261 18.08 -32.22 -12.39
C LEU A 261 17.96 -33.53 -11.58
N HIS A 262 16.73 -33.93 -11.21
CA HIS A 262 16.47 -35.19 -10.50
C HIS A 262 16.78 -36.43 -11.35
N GLN A 263 16.61 -36.32 -12.66
CA GLN A 263 16.92 -37.40 -13.61
C GLN A 263 18.41 -37.44 -14.00
N ASP A 264 19.23 -36.51 -13.50
CA ASP A 264 20.64 -36.45 -13.82
C ASP A 264 21.44 -37.57 -13.12
N SER A 265 22.21 -38.31 -13.93
CA SER A 265 23.16 -39.33 -13.46
C SER A 265 24.60 -38.82 -13.43
N HIS A 266 24.86 -37.59 -13.87
CA HIS A 266 26.19 -37.01 -14.06
C HIS A 266 26.70 -36.15 -12.88
N GLY A 267 25.96 -36.11 -11.76
CA GLY A 267 26.42 -35.51 -10.50
C GLY A 267 26.26 -33.99 -10.41
N GLU A 268 25.56 -33.34 -11.34
CA GLU A 268 25.27 -31.90 -11.27
C GLU A 268 24.31 -31.56 -10.11
N SER A 269 23.53 -32.54 -9.64
CA SER A 269 22.70 -32.47 -8.43
C SER A 269 23.48 -32.14 -7.15
N SER A 270 24.81 -32.34 -7.14
CA SER A 270 25.68 -31.94 -6.03
C SER A 270 26.10 -30.46 -6.08
N LYS A 271 25.99 -29.82 -7.25
CA LYS A 271 26.46 -28.44 -7.50
C LYS A 271 25.33 -27.43 -7.60
N PHE A 272 24.14 -27.88 -7.98
CA PHE A 272 22.99 -27.01 -8.22
C PHE A 272 21.76 -27.51 -7.48
N VAL A 273 20.92 -26.57 -7.06
CA VAL A 273 19.55 -26.84 -6.62
C VAL A 273 18.64 -25.92 -7.41
N VAL A 274 17.69 -26.47 -8.14
CA VAL A 274 16.65 -25.67 -8.80
C VAL A 274 15.52 -25.47 -7.80
N SER A 275 15.13 -24.23 -7.59
CA SER A 275 14.01 -23.87 -6.74
C SER A 275 13.04 -22.95 -7.48
N GLY A 276 11.92 -22.67 -6.85
CA GLY A 276 10.88 -21.79 -7.33
C GLY A 276 9.78 -21.69 -6.28
N TYR A 277 8.61 -21.27 -6.71
CA TYR A 277 7.40 -21.22 -5.91
C TYR A 277 6.21 -21.49 -6.83
N TRP A 278 5.11 -21.93 -6.26
CA TRP A 278 3.86 -22.05 -7.00
C TRP A 278 3.14 -20.70 -7.04
N GLU A 279 2.71 -20.26 -8.22
CA GLU A 279 2.22 -18.90 -8.42
C GLU A 279 0.91 -18.62 -7.66
N HIS A 280 0.88 -17.49 -6.94
CA HIS A 280 -0.34 -16.88 -6.39
C HIS A 280 -0.18 -15.36 -6.40
N ALA A 281 -1.29 -14.62 -6.55
CA ALA A 281 -1.29 -13.17 -6.35
C ALA A 281 -0.69 -12.85 -4.98
N ASP A 282 0.31 -11.96 -4.93
CA ASP A 282 1.05 -11.59 -3.71
C ASP A 282 1.93 -12.67 -3.05
N ALA A 283 2.21 -13.81 -3.70
CA ALA A 283 3.02 -14.90 -3.12
C ALA A 283 4.36 -14.41 -2.52
N LYS A 284 4.99 -13.44 -3.17
CA LYS A 284 6.22 -12.76 -2.75
C LYS A 284 6.20 -12.25 -1.30
N LYS A 285 5.03 -11.82 -0.78
CA LYS A 285 4.88 -11.31 0.59
C LYS A 285 4.94 -12.40 1.66
N TYR A 286 4.71 -13.66 1.27
CA TYR A 286 4.55 -14.80 2.18
C TYR A 286 5.70 -15.81 2.09
N ILE A 287 6.52 -15.74 1.04
CA ILE A 287 7.68 -16.64 0.86
C ILE A 287 8.75 -16.32 1.91
N ASP A 288 9.21 -17.36 2.60
CA ASP A 288 10.41 -17.30 3.44
C ASP A 288 11.66 -17.51 2.58
N PHE A 289 12.56 -16.52 2.61
CA PHE A 289 13.84 -16.53 1.90
C PHE A 289 15.01 -16.99 2.78
N ASN A 290 14.80 -17.24 4.08
CA ASN A 290 15.84 -17.73 4.99
C ASN A 290 16.55 -19.01 4.52
N PRO A 291 15.92 -19.96 3.78
CA PRO A 291 16.63 -21.12 3.24
C PRO A 291 17.80 -20.77 2.31
N LEU A 292 17.86 -19.53 1.79
CA LEU A 292 18.93 -19.03 0.93
C LEU A 292 20.16 -18.51 1.69
N ALA A 293 20.11 -18.46 3.03
CA ALA A 293 21.18 -17.89 3.85
C ALA A 293 22.54 -18.54 3.55
N GLY A 294 23.56 -17.72 3.26
CA GLY A 294 24.92 -18.14 2.95
C GLY A 294 25.14 -18.68 1.54
N ARG A 295 24.13 -18.72 0.68
CA ARG A 295 24.19 -19.37 -0.64
C ARG A 295 24.37 -18.40 -1.80
N ASN A 296 24.97 -18.92 -2.88
CA ASN A 296 24.93 -18.30 -4.19
C ASN A 296 23.57 -18.56 -4.83
N VAL A 297 22.90 -17.50 -5.28
CA VAL A 297 21.56 -17.55 -5.88
C VAL A 297 21.62 -16.97 -7.29
N VAL A 298 21.12 -17.71 -8.27
CA VAL A 298 20.87 -17.20 -9.63
C VAL A 298 19.37 -17.09 -9.83
N ILE A 299 18.87 -15.87 -9.99
CA ILE A 299 17.47 -15.60 -10.29
C ILE A 299 17.24 -15.83 -11.79
N ILE A 300 16.26 -16.66 -12.12
CA ILE A 300 15.79 -16.91 -13.48
C ILE A 300 14.41 -16.25 -13.60
N PRO A 301 14.31 -15.09 -14.26
CA PRO A 301 13.07 -14.32 -14.33
C PRO A 301 12.04 -14.95 -15.28
N PRO A 302 10.75 -14.60 -15.16
CA PRO A 302 9.75 -14.97 -16.15
C PRO A 302 9.96 -14.11 -17.40
N ILE A 303 9.57 -14.65 -18.55
CA ILE A 303 9.64 -13.93 -19.83
C ILE A 303 8.39 -13.05 -19.97
N THR A 304 8.23 -12.11 -19.05
CA THR A 304 7.16 -11.11 -19.06
C THR A 304 7.75 -9.75 -18.71
N GLU A 305 7.19 -8.68 -19.28
CA GLU A 305 7.65 -7.31 -19.00
C GLU A 305 7.57 -6.98 -17.49
N GLY A 306 6.47 -7.34 -16.84
CA GLY A 306 6.32 -7.18 -15.39
C GLY A 306 7.31 -8.02 -14.60
N GLY A 307 7.50 -9.29 -14.99
CA GLY A 307 8.44 -10.20 -14.34
C GLY A 307 9.88 -9.69 -14.35
N LEU A 308 10.35 -9.20 -15.51
CA LEU A 308 11.68 -8.62 -15.66
C LEU A 308 11.85 -7.34 -14.82
N ARG A 309 10.82 -6.49 -14.77
CA ARG A 309 10.82 -5.27 -13.95
C ARG A 309 10.79 -5.54 -12.45
N ASP A 310 10.26 -6.69 -12.03
CA ASP A 310 10.12 -7.06 -10.62
C ASP A 310 11.39 -7.70 -10.02
N VAL A 311 12.34 -8.16 -10.86
CA VAL A 311 13.59 -8.81 -10.43
C VAL A 311 14.40 -7.99 -9.41
N PRO A 312 14.57 -6.65 -9.55
CA PRO A 312 15.27 -5.84 -8.55
C PRO A 312 14.72 -5.97 -7.13
N GLU A 313 13.41 -6.18 -6.98
CA GLU A 313 12.82 -6.41 -5.66
C GLU A 313 13.08 -7.85 -5.19
N TRP A 314 13.12 -8.84 -6.08
CA TRP A 314 13.53 -10.20 -5.73
C TRP A 314 14.98 -10.30 -5.29
N ILE A 315 15.89 -9.56 -5.94
CA ILE A 315 17.29 -9.44 -5.49
C ILE A 315 17.34 -8.99 -4.03
N LYS A 316 16.59 -7.94 -3.67
CA LYS A 316 16.52 -7.43 -2.30
C LYS A 316 15.98 -8.47 -1.31
N LEU A 317 15.00 -9.28 -1.71
CA LEU A 317 14.44 -10.33 -0.87
C LEU A 317 15.44 -11.47 -0.63
N CYS A 318 16.13 -11.93 -1.68
CA CYS A 318 17.21 -12.93 -1.55
C CYS A 318 18.33 -12.43 -0.62
N GLN A 319 18.76 -11.18 -0.78
CA GLN A 319 19.78 -10.56 0.07
C GLN A 319 19.32 -10.43 1.53
N ARG A 320 18.06 -10.03 1.77
CA ARG A 320 17.47 -9.99 3.13
C ARG A 320 17.34 -11.37 3.75
N GLY A 321 17.08 -12.40 2.94
CA GLY A 321 17.12 -13.81 3.36
C GLY A 321 18.53 -14.34 3.67
N GLY A 322 19.57 -13.52 3.46
CA GLY A 322 20.96 -13.83 3.81
C GLY A 322 21.77 -14.49 2.69
N ALA A 323 21.30 -14.49 1.44
CA ALA A 323 22.10 -15.00 0.31
C ALA A 323 23.47 -14.31 0.23
N SER A 324 24.52 -15.10 0.00
CA SER A 324 25.91 -14.60 -0.02
C SER A 324 26.28 -13.94 -1.35
N ASP A 325 25.76 -14.46 -2.46
CA ASP A 325 25.85 -13.86 -3.80
C ASP A 325 24.49 -13.99 -4.50
N VAL A 326 24.11 -12.97 -5.27
CA VAL A 326 22.87 -12.96 -6.05
C VAL A 326 23.17 -12.47 -7.46
N ARG A 327 22.92 -13.32 -8.45
CA ARG A 327 23.07 -13.02 -9.88
C ARG A 327 21.75 -13.21 -10.61
N VAL A 328 21.63 -12.68 -11.82
CA VAL A 328 20.43 -12.78 -12.64
C VAL A 328 20.76 -13.36 -14.00
N TYR A 329 19.99 -14.36 -14.43
CA TYR A 329 20.07 -14.87 -15.79
C TYR A 329 19.21 -14.02 -16.73
N THR A 330 19.82 -13.49 -17.79
CA THR A 330 19.14 -12.62 -18.78
C THR A 330 18.72 -13.35 -20.04
N GLY A 331 19.04 -14.64 -20.19
CA GLY A 331 18.61 -15.41 -21.36
C GLY A 331 17.15 -15.84 -21.28
N MET A 332 16.56 -16.14 -22.43
CA MET A 332 15.17 -16.59 -22.55
C MET A 332 15.13 -18.12 -22.47
N LEU A 333 14.55 -18.69 -21.42
CA LEU A 333 14.34 -20.14 -21.32
C LEU A 333 12.94 -20.51 -21.82
N LEU A 334 12.86 -21.36 -22.84
CA LEU A 334 11.60 -21.74 -23.46
C LEU A 334 11.37 -23.23 -23.31
N LEU A 335 10.15 -23.61 -22.93
CA LEU A 335 9.76 -25.02 -22.92
C LEU A 335 9.56 -25.56 -24.34
N ASP A 336 9.06 -24.72 -25.25
CA ASP A 336 8.76 -25.09 -26.65
C ASP A 336 9.66 -24.32 -27.64
N GLU A 337 9.23 -24.20 -28.90
CA GLU A 337 10.00 -23.59 -29.98
C GLU A 337 10.18 -22.07 -29.80
N ILE A 338 11.21 -21.53 -30.46
CA ILE A 338 11.52 -20.10 -30.45
C ILE A 338 10.37 -19.37 -31.16
N PRO A 339 9.71 -18.39 -30.51
CA PRO A 339 8.61 -17.66 -31.13
C PRO A 339 9.10 -16.92 -32.39
N THR A 340 8.27 -16.92 -33.45
CA THR A 340 8.55 -16.18 -34.68
C THR A 340 8.40 -14.69 -34.41
N ILE A 341 9.51 -13.95 -34.47
CA ILE A 341 9.54 -12.51 -34.16
C ILE A 341 9.45 -11.71 -35.47
N SER A 342 8.51 -10.76 -35.53
CA SER A 342 8.43 -9.75 -36.59
C SER A 342 9.28 -8.52 -36.26
N GLU A 343 9.58 -7.69 -37.26
CA GLU A 343 10.29 -6.41 -37.07
C GLU A 343 9.58 -5.46 -36.09
N ASP A 344 8.26 -5.62 -35.90
CA ASP A 344 7.41 -4.82 -34.99
C ASP A 344 7.48 -5.25 -33.51
N SER A 345 8.26 -6.29 -33.18
CA SER A 345 8.35 -6.80 -31.80
C SER A 345 9.13 -5.86 -30.88
N SER A 346 8.76 -5.80 -29.60
CA SER A 346 9.37 -4.92 -28.60
C SER A 346 10.88 -5.14 -28.45
N THR A 347 11.62 -4.07 -28.16
CA THR A 347 13.08 -4.06 -28.05
C THR A 347 13.60 -5.10 -27.05
N TRP A 348 12.92 -5.26 -25.91
CA TRP A 348 13.27 -6.26 -24.90
C TRP A 348 13.08 -7.69 -25.38
N LEU A 349 12.01 -7.97 -26.15
CA LEU A 349 11.75 -9.30 -26.69
C LEU A 349 12.81 -9.69 -27.72
N ARG A 350 13.24 -8.74 -28.56
CA ARG A 350 14.33 -8.91 -29.54
C ARG A 350 15.68 -9.15 -28.87
N ALA A 351 15.99 -8.44 -27.78
CA ALA A 351 17.23 -8.65 -27.02
C ALA A 351 17.29 -10.05 -26.40
N LEU A 352 16.16 -10.55 -25.90
CA LEU A 352 16.03 -11.88 -25.30
C LEU A 352 16.14 -13.02 -26.31
N THR A 353 15.68 -12.83 -27.54
CA THR A 353 15.66 -13.91 -28.55
C THR A 353 17.04 -14.32 -29.02
N CYS A 354 18.00 -13.39 -29.04
CA CYS A 354 19.40 -13.68 -29.36
C CYS A 354 20.04 -14.69 -28.39
N HIS A 355 19.42 -14.89 -27.22
CA HIS A 355 19.87 -15.82 -26.19
C HIS A 355 18.76 -16.80 -25.76
N ALA A 356 17.82 -17.09 -26.66
CA ALA A 356 16.78 -18.08 -26.42
C ALA A 356 17.34 -19.49 -26.40
N ILE A 357 17.01 -20.25 -25.34
CA ILE A 357 17.40 -21.64 -25.18
C ILE A 357 16.12 -22.51 -25.05
N PRO A 358 15.84 -23.37 -26.03
CA PRO A 358 14.79 -24.36 -25.91
C PRO A 358 15.22 -25.48 -24.96
N LEU A 359 14.44 -25.67 -23.89
CA LEU A 359 14.78 -26.56 -22.77
C LEU A 359 14.52 -28.05 -23.07
N ARG A 360 13.56 -28.39 -23.94
CA ARG A 360 13.19 -29.80 -24.25
C ARG A 360 14.39 -30.66 -24.71
N ASN A 361 15.33 -30.05 -25.44
CA ASN A 361 16.50 -30.73 -25.99
C ASN A 361 17.81 -30.38 -25.25
N ALA A 362 17.76 -29.50 -24.24
CA ALA A 362 18.95 -29.07 -23.52
C ALA A 362 19.41 -30.15 -22.53
N ASP A 363 20.70 -30.51 -22.55
CA ASP A 363 21.32 -31.43 -21.58
C ASP A 363 21.60 -30.76 -20.22
N THR A 364 22.23 -31.47 -19.28
CA THR A 364 22.49 -30.96 -17.92
C THR A 364 23.58 -29.87 -17.87
N THR A 365 24.30 -29.61 -18.97
CA THR A 365 25.22 -28.47 -19.04
C THR A 365 24.50 -27.12 -18.97
N ILE A 366 23.17 -27.12 -19.18
CA ILE A 366 22.33 -25.92 -19.09
C ILE A 366 22.45 -25.22 -17.73
N PHE A 367 22.59 -25.97 -16.62
CA PHE A 367 22.69 -25.39 -15.28
C PHE A 367 23.96 -24.55 -15.11
N LYS A 368 25.08 -25.08 -15.62
CA LYS A 368 26.34 -24.36 -15.65
C LYS A 368 26.26 -23.17 -16.61
N ASN A 369 25.69 -23.33 -17.80
CA ASN A 369 25.53 -22.24 -18.76
C ASN A 369 24.68 -21.09 -18.21
N ILE A 370 23.60 -21.38 -17.48
CA ILE A 370 22.76 -20.37 -16.80
C ILE A 370 23.61 -19.59 -15.80
N THR A 371 24.41 -20.29 -15.01
CA THR A 371 25.25 -19.67 -13.98
C THR A 371 26.37 -18.83 -14.59
N ASP A 372 27.09 -19.36 -15.58
CA ASP A 372 28.21 -18.70 -16.25
C ASP A 372 27.75 -17.43 -17.01
N LYS A 373 26.53 -17.44 -17.55
CA LYS A 373 25.93 -16.29 -18.26
C LYS A 373 25.13 -15.36 -17.34
N SER A 374 25.03 -15.67 -16.05
CA SER A 374 24.32 -14.81 -15.10
C SER A 374 25.15 -13.57 -14.76
N ILE A 375 24.49 -12.42 -14.68
CA ILE A 375 25.11 -11.13 -14.45
C ILE A 375 24.80 -10.62 -13.05
N SER A 376 25.64 -9.72 -12.55
CA SER A 376 25.46 -9.09 -11.24
C SER A 376 24.20 -8.22 -11.19
N PRO A 377 23.70 -7.86 -9.99
CA PRO A 377 22.54 -6.98 -9.84
C PRO A 377 22.72 -5.61 -10.51
N LYS A 378 23.97 -5.12 -10.56
CA LYS A 378 24.31 -3.86 -11.21
C LYS A 378 24.21 -3.98 -12.73
N GLU A 379 24.84 -5.01 -13.30
CA GLU A 379 24.79 -5.28 -14.75
C GLU A 379 23.36 -5.57 -15.20
N TYR A 380 22.53 -6.17 -14.35
CA TYR A 380 21.11 -6.38 -14.66
C TYR A 380 20.30 -5.08 -14.75
N ASP A 381 20.61 -4.09 -13.89
CA ASP A 381 19.96 -2.77 -13.95
C ASP A 381 20.33 -2.03 -15.25
N ASP A 382 21.60 -2.13 -15.66
CA ASP A 382 22.08 -1.61 -16.95
C ASP A 382 21.40 -2.33 -18.12
N TRP A 383 21.31 -3.66 -18.06
CA TRP A 383 20.61 -4.49 -19.07
C TRP A 383 19.12 -4.13 -19.20
N LEU A 384 18.41 -3.86 -18.09
CA LEU A 384 17.02 -3.39 -18.12
C LEU A 384 16.87 -2.06 -18.86
N GLN A 385 17.85 -1.16 -18.73
CA GLN A 385 17.88 0.10 -19.44
C GLN A 385 18.12 -0.10 -20.94
N ASP A 386 19.07 -0.97 -21.32
CA ASP A 386 19.37 -1.30 -22.71
C ASP A 386 18.18 -1.97 -23.42
N CYS A 387 17.42 -2.80 -22.70
CA CYS A 387 16.20 -3.43 -23.21
C CYS A 387 15.00 -2.46 -23.30
N GLY A 388 15.13 -1.20 -22.85
CA GLY A 388 14.03 -0.23 -22.82
C GLY A 388 12.95 -0.54 -21.78
N LEU A 389 13.23 -1.46 -20.84
CA LEU A 389 12.34 -1.81 -19.73
C LEU A 389 12.48 -0.83 -18.56
N LYS A 390 13.53 -0.02 -18.56
CA LYS A 390 13.76 1.11 -17.67
C LYS A 390 13.95 2.38 -18.51
N PRO A 391 13.38 3.55 -18.12
CA PRO A 391 13.55 4.78 -18.88
C PRO A 391 15.05 5.11 -19.04
N GLN A 392 15.49 5.36 -20.27
CA GLN A 392 16.86 5.77 -20.56
C GLN A 392 17.22 7.00 -19.73
N ARG A 393 18.25 6.87 -18.87
CA ARG A 393 18.94 8.05 -18.35
C ARG A 393 19.69 8.65 -19.52
N MET A 394 19.27 9.83 -19.98
CA MET A 394 20.13 10.67 -20.82
C MET A 394 21.40 10.98 -20.01
N HIS A 395 22.46 10.21 -20.23
CA HIS A 395 23.77 10.53 -19.73
C HIS A 395 24.26 11.80 -20.45
N ARG A 396 24.17 12.94 -19.78
CA ARG A 396 25.20 13.98 -19.98
C ARG A 396 26.53 13.34 -19.61
N ALA A 397 27.54 13.52 -20.46
CA ALA A 397 28.91 13.21 -20.14
C ALA A 397 29.26 13.88 -18.79
N VAL A 398 29.33 13.06 -17.75
CA VAL A 398 29.95 13.41 -16.48
C VAL A 398 30.91 12.27 -16.25
N GLU A 399 32.19 12.62 -16.32
CA GLU A 399 33.30 11.75 -15.98
C GLU A 399 33.08 11.09 -14.61
N GLU A 400 33.61 9.89 -14.51
CA GLU A 400 33.65 9.00 -13.35
C GLU A 400 33.37 9.68 -12.00
N THR A 401 32.27 9.29 -11.34
CA THR A 401 32.20 9.38 -9.87
C THR A 401 31.75 8.05 -9.29
N LYS A 402 32.75 7.22 -9.02
CA LYS A 402 32.72 6.10 -8.07
C LYS A 402 32.22 6.62 -6.70
N ASN A 403 31.46 5.78 -6.00
CA ASN A 403 31.09 5.94 -4.58
C ASN A 403 30.42 7.26 -4.20
N GLN A 404 29.11 7.39 -4.43
CA GLN A 404 28.33 8.31 -3.60
C GLN A 404 28.04 7.61 -2.27
N SER A 405 28.75 8.03 -1.25
CA SER A 405 28.47 7.73 0.16
C SER A 405 26.99 7.98 0.46
N LEU A 406 26.41 7.18 1.35
CA LEU A 406 25.04 7.37 1.88
C LEU A 406 24.84 8.74 2.57
N LEU A 407 25.94 9.46 2.82
CA LEU A 407 26.03 10.78 3.42
C LEU A 407 26.95 11.63 2.54
N SER A 408 26.49 12.78 2.08
CA SER A 408 27.38 13.83 1.57
C SER A 408 27.90 14.62 2.77
N PHE A 409 29.22 14.80 2.84
CA PHE A 409 29.85 15.71 3.79
C PHE A 409 30.34 16.91 2.98
N GLU A 410 29.73 18.07 3.22
CA GLU A 410 30.19 19.35 2.68
C GLU A 410 30.90 20.10 3.80
N SER A 411 32.10 20.65 3.53
CA SER A 411 32.72 21.56 4.48
C SER A 411 31.89 22.84 4.56
N PHE A 412 31.76 23.43 5.75
CA PHE A 412 31.05 24.70 5.92
C PHE A 412 31.62 25.82 5.01
N SER A 413 32.91 25.75 4.66
CA SER A 413 33.57 26.67 3.73
C SER A 413 33.23 26.47 2.25
N GLU A 414 32.66 25.31 1.88
CA GLU A 414 32.26 24.95 0.52
C GLU A 414 30.79 25.27 0.25
N ILE A 415 30.00 25.56 1.28
CA ILE A 415 28.64 26.08 1.16
C ILE A 415 28.76 27.53 0.68
N GLU A 416 28.44 27.79 -0.58
CA GLU A 416 28.48 29.15 -1.13
C GLU A 416 27.62 30.11 -0.28
N ASN A 417 28.23 31.21 0.17
CA ASN A 417 27.53 32.33 0.79
C ASN A 417 26.79 33.11 -0.31
N ILE A 418 25.65 32.58 -0.76
CA ILE A 418 24.90 33.15 -1.90
C ILE A 418 24.16 34.44 -1.50
N GLU A 419 23.92 34.72 -0.22
CA GLU A 419 23.09 35.86 0.20
C GLU A 419 23.74 36.71 1.30
N LYS A 420 23.83 38.03 1.06
CA LYS A 420 24.03 39.00 2.14
C LYS A 420 22.78 38.97 3.03
N VAL A 421 22.95 38.55 4.28
CA VAL A 421 21.91 38.35 5.32
C VAL A 421 21.02 39.59 5.59
N SER A 422 21.32 40.75 5.00
CA SER A 422 20.62 42.01 5.25
C SER A 422 19.44 42.32 4.32
N ASP A 423 19.24 41.61 3.21
CA ASP A 423 18.17 41.90 2.25
C ASP A 423 17.05 40.85 2.29
N TYR A 424 15.88 41.22 2.82
CA TYR A 424 14.68 40.37 2.80
C TYR A 424 14.21 40.10 1.37
N SER A 425 14.50 38.90 0.87
CA SER A 425 14.22 38.51 -0.50
C SER A 425 13.14 37.43 -0.59
N LEU A 426 12.25 37.58 -1.57
CA LEU A 426 11.25 36.55 -1.87
C LEU A 426 11.92 35.29 -2.47
N ASP A 427 13.11 35.44 -3.07
CA ASP A 427 13.90 34.33 -3.59
C ASP A 427 14.41 33.39 -2.50
N ALA A 428 14.88 33.93 -1.38
CA ALA A 428 15.32 33.15 -0.24
C ALA A 428 14.14 32.40 0.42
N MET A 429 12.97 33.07 0.53
CA MET A 429 11.77 32.45 1.08
C MET A 429 11.24 31.33 0.19
N ILE A 430 11.18 31.55 -1.13
CA ILE A 430 10.68 30.58 -2.10
C ILE A 430 11.89 29.93 -2.77
N SER A 431 12.52 29.02 -2.05
CA SER A 431 13.68 28.25 -2.53
C SER A 431 13.39 26.75 -2.50
N PRO A 432 14.17 25.89 -3.19
CA PRO A 432 13.89 24.46 -3.22
C PRO A 432 13.97 23.76 -1.85
N SER A 433 14.70 24.33 -0.89
CA SER A 433 14.75 23.84 0.50
C SER A 433 13.51 24.22 1.32
N ASN A 434 12.67 25.12 0.80
CA ASN A 434 11.51 25.70 1.48
C ASN A 434 10.18 25.37 0.77
N ALA A 435 9.17 25.03 1.55
CA ALA A 435 7.77 25.01 1.11
C ALA A 435 7.01 26.16 1.78
N THR A 436 6.23 26.90 0.98
CA THR A 436 5.47 28.07 1.42
C THR A 436 3.99 27.77 1.37
N LEU A 437 3.29 28.00 2.49
CA LEU A 437 1.84 27.85 2.61
C LEU A 437 1.16 29.21 2.73
N ILE A 438 0.13 29.44 1.92
CA ILE A 438 -0.73 30.61 1.99
C ILE A 438 -2.16 30.12 2.26
N TRP A 439 -2.71 30.51 3.41
CA TRP A 439 -4.03 30.05 3.82
C TRP A 439 -4.90 31.16 4.40
N GLY A 440 -6.21 30.94 4.36
CA GLY A 440 -7.20 31.90 4.84
C GLY A 440 -8.63 31.53 4.41
N PRO A 441 -9.64 32.29 4.84
CA PRO A 441 -11.04 32.01 4.53
C PRO A 441 -11.35 32.14 3.03
N SER A 442 -12.52 31.63 2.63
CA SER A 442 -12.99 31.78 1.25
C SER A 442 -13.18 33.25 0.90
N ASN A 443 -12.80 33.62 -0.33
CA ASN A 443 -12.91 34.97 -0.89
C ASN A 443 -12.09 36.05 -0.17
N VAL A 444 -11.01 35.69 0.53
CA VAL A 444 -10.08 36.68 1.14
C VAL A 444 -9.08 37.27 0.14
N GLY A 445 -8.86 36.62 -1.01
CA GLY A 445 -7.87 37.05 -2.00
C GLY A 445 -6.64 36.16 -2.17
N LYS A 446 -6.62 34.94 -1.59
CA LYS A 446 -5.48 33.98 -1.67
C LYS A 446 -4.85 33.86 -3.06
N THR A 447 -5.66 33.58 -4.07
CA THR A 447 -5.20 33.44 -5.45
C THR A 447 -4.60 34.74 -5.98
N LEU A 448 -5.20 35.91 -5.70
CA LEU A 448 -4.63 37.21 -6.11
C LEU A 448 -3.29 37.50 -5.41
N THR A 449 -3.17 37.18 -4.12
CA THR A 449 -1.90 37.31 -3.37
C THR A 449 -0.81 36.41 -3.95
N VAL A 450 -1.14 35.15 -4.28
CA VAL A 450 -0.17 34.23 -4.89
C VAL A 450 0.19 34.64 -6.30
N LEU A 451 -0.77 35.11 -7.10
CA LEU A 451 -0.48 35.62 -8.43
C LEU A 451 0.43 36.86 -8.34
N GLU A 452 0.29 37.71 -7.32
CA GLU A 452 1.22 38.84 -7.08
C GLU A 452 2.64 38.37 -6.76
N PHE A 453 2.79 37.29 -5.98
CA PHE A 453 4.08 36.64 -5.76
C PHE A 453 4.66 36.13 -7.09
N ILE A 454 3.86 35.42 -7.87
CA ILE A 454 4.28 34.86 -9.17
C ILE A 454 4.65 35.96 -10.16
N LYS A 455 3.89 37.05 -10.21
CA LYS A 455 4.20 38.22 -11.03
C LYS A 455 5.57 38.75 -10.67
N SER A 456 5.78 39.07 -9.41
CA SER A 456 7.06 39.57 -8.90
C SER A 456 8.24 38.63 -9.24
N LEU A 457 8.05 37.31 -9.12
CA LEU A 457 9.05 36.29 -9.45
C LEU A 457 9.29 36.11 -10.95
N THR A 458 8.33 36.46 -11.80
CA THR A 458 8.43 36.34 -13.27
C THR A 458 8.89 37.65 -13.92
N THR A 459 8.71 38.79 -13.25
CA THR A 459 9.05 40.13 -13.76
C THR A 459 10.22 40.78 -13.03
N ARG A 460 10.69 40.19 -11.91
CA ARG A 460 11.74 40.73 -11.02
C ARG A 460 11.31 42.02 -10.32
N GLU A 461 10.06 42.10 -9.90
CA GLU A 461 9.53 43.23 -9.13
C GLU A 461 9.50 42.94 -7.64
N THR A 462 9.43 43.99 -6.82
CA THR A 462 9.25 43.88 -5.38
C THR A 462 7.82 43.47 -5.05
N CYS A 463 7.66 42.56 -4.10
CA CYS A 463 6.37 42.02 -3.68
C CYS A 463 6.14 42.28 -2.19
N PHE A 464 5.17 43.11 -1.81
CA PHE A 464 4.85 43.41 -0.40
C PHE A 464 6.07 43.86 0.46
N GLY A 465 7.06 44.50 -0.17
CA GLY A 465 8.33 44.90 0.45
C GLY A 465 9.49 43.91 0.31
N LEU A 466 9.24 42.69 -0.18
CA LEU A 466 10.25 41.67 -0.42
C LEU A 466 10.92 41.86 -1.78
N LYS A 467 12.26 41.89 -1.81
CA LYS A 467 13.03 42.04 -3.04
C LYS A 467 13.02 40.76 -3.87
N VAL A 468 13.06 40.89 -5.21
CA VAL A 468 13.27 39.78 -6.15
C VAL A 468 14.51 40.06 -6.98
N SER A 469 15.42 39.10 -7.01
CA SER A 469 16.75 39.20 -7.62
C SER A 469 16.81 38.49 -8.97
N SER A 470 15.95 37.51 -9.23
CA SER A 470 15.98 36.68 -10.44
C SER A 470 14.59 36.41 -11.03
N ILE A 471 14.51 36.36 -12.37
CA ILE A 471 13.31 35.93 -13.08
C ILE A 471 13.25 34.39 -13.03
N ARG A 472 12.09 33.85 -12.62
CA ARG A 472 11.87 32.42 -12.48
C ARG A 472 10.62 31.96 -13.18
N LYS A 473 10.69 30.78 -13.79
CA LYS A 473 9.57 30.18 -14.52
C LYS A 473 8.68 29.36 -13.58
N VAL A 474 7.37 29.57 -13.66
CA VAL A 474 6.38 29.01 -12.72
C VAL A 474 5.47 28.00 -13.43
N TYR A 475 5.22 26.87 -12.78
CA TYR A 475 4.18 25.91 -13.12
C TYR A 475 3.02 26.05 -12.14
N TYR A 476 1.86 26.48 -12.62
CA TYR A 476 0.65 26.69 -11.84
C TYR A 476 -0.34 25.55 -12.06
N LEU A 477 -0.58 24.76 -11.02
CA LEU A 477 -1.53 23.64 -11.06
C LEU A 477 -2.83 24.03 -10.36
N GLU A 478 -3.90 24.15 -11.16
CA GLU A 478 -5.24 24.51 -10.67
C GLU A 478 -6.11 23.26 -10.45
N GLY A 479 -6.68 23.14 -9.26
CA GLY A 479 -7.61 22.08 -8.86
C GLY A 479 -9.08 22.43 -9.11
N GLU A 480 -9.39 23.71 -9.28
CA GLU A 480 -10.72 24.23 -9.62
C GLU A 480 -10.63 25.02 -10.94
N PRO A 481 -10.54 24.34 -12.10
CA PRO A 481 -10.14 24.98 -13.35
C PRO A 481 -11.15 26.03 -13.83
N ASP A 482 -10.72 27.29 -13.86
CA ASP A 482 -11.43 28.41 -14.50
C ASP A 482 -10.42 29.36 -15.16
N GLN A 483 -9.99 28.97 -16.36
CA GLN A 483 -8.96 29.68 -17.12
C GLN A 483 -9.34 31.13 -17.44
N ILE A 484 -10.64 31.42 -17.59
CA ILE A 484 -11.12 32.76 -17.92
C ILE A 484 -10.95 33.66 -16.68
N ARG A 485 -11.38 33.19 -15.51
CA ARG A 485 -11.20 33.90 -14.26
C ARG A 485 -9.73 34.07 -13.91
N LEU A 486 -8.92 33.02 -14.07
CA LEU A 486 -7.48 33.07 -13.82
C LEU A 486 -6.81 34.11 -14.73
N ARG A 487 -7.12 34.10 -16.04
CA ARG A 487 -6.54 35.09 -16.97
C ARG A 487 -6.94 36.53 -16.62
N ARG A 488 -8.18 36.77 -16.19
CA ARG A 488 -8.62 38.09 -15.71
C ARG A 488 -7.85 38.52 -14.47
N ALA A 489 -7.66 37.61 -13.51
CA ALA A 489 -6.88 37.88 -12.30
C ALA A 489 -5.41 38.20 -12.63
N CYS A 490 -4.77 37.43 -13.52
CA CYS A 490 -3.40 37.70 -13.98
C CYS A 490 -3.29 39.07 -14.67
N LYS A 491 -4.29 39.45 -15.47
CA LYS A 491 -4.34 40.80 -16.07
C LYS A 491 -4.53 41.88 -15.04
N GLN A 492 -5.38 41.68 -14.03
CA GLN A 492 -5.64 42.69 -12.99
C GLN A 492 -4.37 43.02 -12.20
N ILE A 493 -3.57 42.00 -11.86
CA ILE A 493 -2.32 42.23 -11.13
C ILE A 493 -1.19 42.74 -12.04
N SER A 494 -1.36 42.64 -13.37
CA SER A 494 -0.39 43.11 -14.34
C SER A 494 -0.75 44.53 -14.78
N HIS A 495 0.04 45.51 -14.38
CA HIS A 495 -0.26 46.94 -14.51
C HIS A 495 0.08 47.53 -15.89
N SER A 496 0.66 46.73 -16.79
CA SER A 496 0.91 47.08 -18.19
C SER A 496 0.86 45.84 -19.07
N ASP A 497 0.62 46.02 -20.37
CA ASP A 497 0.66 44.92 -21.34
C ASP A 497 2.07 44.31 -21.44
N GLU A 498 3.12 45.13 -21.36
CA GLU A 498 4.51 44.64 -21.35
C GLU A 498 4.80 43.73 -20.15
N GLN A 499 4.33 44.11 -18.97
CA GLN A 499 4.48 43.30 -17.76
C GLN A 499 3.69 41.98 -17.88
N PHE A 500 2.48 42.06 -18.44
CA PHE A 500 1.65 40.88 -18.68
C PHE A 500 2.31 39.94 -19.70
N ASP A 501 2.96 40.45 -20.74
CA ASP A 501 3.68 39.64 -21.72
C ASP A 501 4.87 38.90 -21.10
N ILE A 502 5.65 39.58 -20.23
CA ILE A 502 6.74 38.95 -19.47
C ILE A 502 6.20 37.87 -18.52
N PHE A 503 5.12 38.17 -17.80
CA PHE A 503 4.42 37.21 -16.94
C PHE A 503 4.01 35.97 -17.71
N GLN A 504 3.31 36.15 -18.85
CA GLN A 504 2.81 35.06 -19.68
C GLN A 504 3.93 34.17 -20.22
N LYS A 505 5.08 34.74 -20.58
CA LYS A 505 6.25 33.99 -21.05
C LYS A 505 6.80 33.01 -20.00
N HIS A 506 6.69 33.37 -18.72
CA HIS A 506 7.25 32.60 -17.60
C HIS A 506 6.18 31.87 -16.77
N PHE A 507 4.90 32.00 -17.11
CA PHE A 507 3.79 31.34 -16.44
C PHE A 507 3.28 30.16 -17.27
N ILE A 508 3.40 28.94 -16.73
CA ILE A 508 2.85 27.73 -17.34
C ILE A 508 1.64 27.27 -16.53
N TYR A 509 0.48 27.21 -17.20
CA TYR A 509 -0.74 26.67 -16.62
C TYR A 509 -0.83 25.15 -16.80
N GLY A 510 -1.33 24.45 -15.78
CA GLY A 510 -1.60 23.03 -15.79
C GLY A 510 -2.87 22.66 -15.01
N THR A 511 -3.48 21.56 -15.41
CA THR A 511 -4.63 20.95 -14.72
C THR A 511 -4.39 19.46 -14.59
N LEU A 512 -4.88 18.85 -13.51
CA LEU A 512 -4.97 17.39 -13.44
C LEU A 512 -6.16 16.89 -14.26
N GLN A 513 -6.04 15.67 -14.80
CA GLN A 513 -7.20 14.98 -15.33
C GLN A 513 -8.18 14.68 -14.18
N SER A 514 -9.48 14.68 -14.45
CA SER A 514 -10.55 14.70 -13.44
C SER A 514 -10.50 13.54 -12.43
N TYR A 515 -9.89 12.42 -12.79
CA TYR A 515 -9.75 11.22 -11.95
C TYR A 515 -8.43 11.18 -11.15
N ILE A 516 -7.49 12.11 -11.37
CA ILE A 516 -6.18 12.10 -10.71
C ILE A 516 -6.21 13.00 -9.47
N LYS A 517 -5.69 12.49 -8.35
CA LYS A 517 -5.47 13.24 -7.11
C LYS A 517 -4.04 13.04 -6.61
N LEU A 518 -3.38 14.12 -6.18
CA LEU A 518 -1.95 14.11 -5.83
C LEU A 518 -1.62 13.26 -4.59
N ASP A 519 -2.62 12.91 -3.80
CA ASP A 519 -2.51 12.02 -2.65
C ASP A 519 -2.93 10.57 -2.95
N GLU A 520 -3.28 10.27 -4.20
CA GLU A 520 -3.63 8.92 -4.65
C GLU A 520 -2.61 8.34 -5.66
N ILE A 521 -1.82 9.20 -6.31
CA ILE A 521 -0.78 8.82 -7.28
C ILE A 521 0.33 7.92 -6.69
N ASP A 522 0.99 7.17 -7.57
CA ASP A 522 2.16 6.34 -7.28
C ASP A 522 3.50 7.07 -7.52
N ASP A 523 4.61 6.44 -7.11
CA ASP A 523 5.94 7.05 -7.20
C ASP A 523 6.37 7.29 -8.67
N GLY A 524 5.92 6.47 -9.62
CA GLY A 524 6.22 6.63 -11.04
C GLY A 524 5.45 7.80 -11.68
N GLU A 525 4.20 8.00 -11.26
CA GLU A 525 3.39 9.16 -11.66
C GLU A 525 3.96 10.47 -11.09
N ILE A 526 4.45 10.46 -9.84
CA ILE A 526 5.17 11.60 -9.25
C ILE A 526 6.38 11.97 -10.11
N ASP A 527 7.22 10.99 -10.45
CA ASP A 527 8.41 11.20 -11.29
C ASP A 527 8.04 11.73 -12.68
N PHE A 528 6.95 11.23 -13.27
CA PHE A 528 6.45 11.72 -14.56
C PHE A 528 6.01 13.19 -14.51
N ILE A 529 5.27 13.59 -13.48
CA ILE A 529 4.83 14.98 -13.26
C ILE A 529 6.06 15.88 -13.10
N ILE A 530 7.01 15.49 -12.25
CA ILE A 530 8.23 16.27 -12.00
C ILE A 530 9.05 16.40 -13.28
N ARG A 531 9.23 15.31 -14.04
CA ARG A 531 9.93 15.35 -15.32
C ARG A 531 9.27 16.32 -16.29
N SER A 532 7.94 16.26 -16.42
CA SER A 532 7.16 17.15 -17.30
C SER A 532 7.30 18.63 -16.91
N ILE A 533 7.41 18.94 -15.61
CA ILE A 533 7.64 20.30 -15.11
C ILE A 533 9.06 20.77 -15.44
N LYS A 534 10.06 19.90 -15.24
CA LYS A 534 11.48 20.20 -15.51
C LYS A 534 11.78 20.35 -17.00
N GLU A 535 11.18 19.54 -17.87
CA GLU A 535 11.30 19.65 -19.33
C GLU A 535 10.83 21.02 -19.83
N LYS A 536 9.84 21.61 -19.15
CA LYS A 536 9.35 22.97 -19.45
C LYS A 536 10.21 24.08 -18.84
N GLY A 537 11.27 23.74 -18.10
CA GLY A 537 12.20 24.68 -17.47
C GLY A 537 11.61 25.42 -16.27
N CYS A 538 10.54 24.91 -15.65
CA CYS A 538 9.96 25.53 -14.46
C CYS A 538 10.81 25.30 -13.21
N GLN A 539 10.87 26.31 -12.35
CA GLN A 539 11.63 26.32 -11.10
C GLN A 539 10.72 26.40 -9.87
N ILE A 540 9.48 26.84 -10.05
CA ILE A 540 8.47 27.00 -8.99
C ILE A 540 7.22 26.22 -9.38
N VAL A 541 6.65 25.51 -8.43
CA VAL A 541 5.38 24.80 -8.56
C VAL A 541 4.37 25.38 -7.58
N VAL A 542 3.20 25.76 -8.09
CA VAL A 542 2.10 26.32 -7.33
C VAL A 542 0.92 25.35 -7.34
N LEU A 543 0.39 25.04 -6.15
CA LEU A 543 -0.75 24.13 -5.98
C LEU A 543 -1.97 24.91 -5.47
N ASP A 544 -2.94 25.18 -6.36
CA ASP A 544 -4.18 25.92 -6.02
C ASP A 544 -5.44 25.09 -6.27
N ASN A 545 -6.13 24.52 -5.29
CA ASN A 545 -5.83 24.45 -3.87
C ASN A 545 -5.67 22.99 -3.45
N ILE A 546 -5.08 22.74 -2.27
CA ILE A 546 -4.92 21.38 -1.75
C ILE A 546 -6.28 20.67 -1.61
N LEU A 547 -7.34 21.37 -1.20
CA LEU A 547 -8.64 20.74 -0.97
C LEU A 547 -9.17 20.02 -2.23
N SER A 548 -8.86 20.55 -3.41
CA SER A 548 -9.28 20.02 -4.71
C SER A 548 -8.23 19.09 -5.35
N LEU A 549 -6.93 19.40 -5.17
CA LEU A 549 -5.82 18.64 -5.73
C LEU A 549 -5.45 17.37 -4.92
N ALA A 550 -5.61 17.41 -3.60
CA ALA A 550 -5.25 16.37 -2.65
C ALA A 550 -6.26 16.28 -1.47
N PRO A 551 -7.51 15.83 -1.73
CA PRO A 551 -8.60 15.91 -0.77
C PRO A 551 -8.42 15.03 0.48
N GLY A 552 -7.74 13.90 0.38
CA GLY A 552 -7.35 13.04 1.50
C GLY A 552 -6.29 13.69 2.39
N ALA A 553 -5.30 14.38 1.81
CA ALA A 553 -4.32 15.17 2.56
C ALA A 553 -4.98 16.32 3.34
N ALA A 554 -5.95 17.02 2.74
CA ALA A 554 -6.75 18.03 3.43
C ALA A 554 -7.62 17.47 4.57
N LYS A 555 -7.88 16.15 4.60
CA LYS A 555 -8.72 15.46 5.60
C LYS A 555 -7.95 14.67 6.65
N GLY A 556 -6.62 14.54 6.54
CA GLY A 556 -5.80 13.86 7.55
C GLY A 556 -4.77 12.86 7.00
N ASN A 557 -4.92 12.39 5.76
CA ASN A 557 -4.00 11.40 5.17
C ASN A 557 -2.89 12.10 4.37
N THR A 558 -1.84 12.56 5.06
CA THR A 558 -0.82 13.42 4.44
C THR A 558 0.31 12.66 3.76
N THR A 559 0.61 11.41 4.14
CA THR A 559 1.88 10.71 3.81
C THR A 559 2.27 10.78 2.33
N LYS A 560 1.35 10.47 1.41
CA LYS A 560 1.61 10.53 -0.04
C LYS A 560 1.83 11.95 -0.55
N PHE A 561 1.01 12.89 -0.09
CA PHE A 561 1.18 14.30 -0.42
C PHE A 561 2.51 14.86 0.13
N GLN A 562 2.93 14.45 1.33
CA GLN A 562 4.24 14.80 1.88
C GLN A 562 5.38 14.29 0.99
N LYS A 563 5.28 13.03 0.53
CA LYS A 563 6.24 12.47 -0.44
C LYS A 563 6.28 13.30 -1.72
N PHE A 564 5.13 13.69 -2.27
CA PHE A 564 5.08 14.54 -3.47
C PHE A 564 5.80 15.88 -3.27
N ILE A 565 5.54 16.57 -2.15
CA ILE A 565 6.26 17.82 -1.80
C ILE A 565 7.76 17.56 -1.64
N GLN A 566 8.15 16.47 -0.97
CA GLN A 566 9.56 16.14 -0.80
C GLN A 566 10.25 15.82 -2.13
N SER A 567 9.58 15.13 -3.04
CA SER A 567 10.11 14.81 -4.38
C SER A 567 10.30 16.07 -5.22
N LEU A 568 9.39 17.06 -5.13
CA LEU A 568 9.57 18.38 -5.75
C LEU A 568 10.84 19.07 -5.22
N LYS A 569 11.00 19.13 -3.89
CA LYS A 569 12.16 19.75 -3.23
C LYS A 569 13.47 19.06 -3.61
N ASN A 570 13.51 17.74 -3.56
CA ASN A 570 14.69 16.93 -3.95
C ASN A 570 15.07 17.11 -5.42
N ASN A 571 14.16 17.62 -6.25
CA ASN A 571 14.37 17.91 -7.66
C ASN A 571 14.68 19.39 -7.95
N ASN A 572 15.05 20.15 -6.92
CA ASN A 572 15.34 21.58 -6.98
C ASN A 572 14.15 22.44 -7.45
N LEU A 573 12.92 22.03 -7.12
CA LEU A 573 11.70 22.81 -7.39
C LEU A 573 11.20 23.47 -6.10
N SER A 574 10.95 24.78 -6.17
CA SER A 574 10.35 25.53 -5.06
C SER A 574 8.83 25.34 -5.05
N VAL A 575 8.21 25.26 -3.88
CA VAL A 575 6.77 24.93 -3.76
C VAL A 575 6.00 26.04 -3.05
N ILE A 576 4.92 26.51 -3.69
CA ILE A 576 3.91 27.38 -3.07
C ILE A 576 2.58 26.63 -3.05
N ILE A 577 1.90 26.70 -1.91
CA ILE A 577 0.68 25.95 -1.64
C ILE A 577 -0.41 26.89 -1.20
N ILE A 578 -1.58 26.81 -1.84
CA ILE A 578 -2.78 27.53 -1.42
C ILE A 578 -3.73 26.60 -0.68
N HIS A 579 -4.25 27.08 0.45
CA HIS A 579 -5.18 26.30 1.27
C HIS A 579 -6.30 27.12 1.92
N HIS A 580 -7.39 26.45 2.29
CA HIS A 580 -8.53 27.07 2.97
C HIS A 580 -8.40 26.97 4.49
N SER A 581 -8.98 27.93 5.21
CA SER A 581 -9.13 27.85 6.67
C SER A 581 -10.25 26.87 7.09
N THR A 582 -10.26 26.49 8.37
CA THR A 582 -11.40 25.83 9.01
C THR A 582 -12.63 26.75 9.06
N LYS A 583 -13.81 26.20 9.38
CA LYS A 583 -15.07 26.98 9.48
C LYS A 583 -15.00 28.14 10.49
N GLY A 584 -14.09 28.08 11.46
CA GLY A 584 -13.86 29.15 12.43
C GLY A 584 -12.82 30.19 12.01
N GLY A 585 -12.11 29.99 10.90
CA GLY A 585 -11.07 30.92 10.44
C GLY A 585 -9.74 30.88 11.22
N GLU A 586 -9.69 30.15 12.35
CA GLU A 586 -8.56 30.18 13.29
C GLU A 586 -7.33 29.35 12.86
N SER A 587 -7.50 28.41 11.91
CA SER A 587 -6.41 27.51 11.47
C SER A 587 -6.62 27.08 10.01
N PRO A 588 -5.56 26.64 9.30
CA PRO A 588 -5.72 25.98 8.01
C PRO A 588 -6.52 24.67 8.17
N LYS A 589 -7.27 24.30 7.13
CA LYS A 589 -8.17 23.15 7.16
C LYS A 589 -7.41 21.85 6.95
N GLY A 590 -7.10 21.13 8.01
CA GLY A 590 -6.47 19.83 7.87
C GLY A 590 -5.56 19.48 9.04
N PRO A 591 -4.76 18.42 8.88
CA PRO A 591 -3.81 17.95 9.90
C PRO A 591 -2.71 18.99 10.20
N VAL A 592 -2.31 19.09 11.47
CA VAL A 592 -1.20 19.94 11.95
C VAL A 592 0.11 19.55 11.26
N GLU A 593 0.23 18.29 10.84
CA GLU A 593 1.34 17.75 10.07
C GLU A 593 1.58 18.48 8.76
N LEU A 594 0.57 19.16 8.18
CA LEU A 594 0.75 19.94 6.95
C LEU A 594 1.51 21.25 7.19
N GLU A 595 1.21 21.96 8.29
CA GLU A 595 1.93 23.17 8.71
C GLU A 595 3.37 22.86 9.13
N ALA A 596 3.60 21.67 9.71
CA ALA A 596 4.92 21.23 10.15
C ALA A 596 5.93 21.15 8.99
N LEU A 597 5.47 20.77 7.78
CA LEU A 597 6.29 20.64 6.58
C LEU A 597 6.74 21.98 6.01
N MET A 598 5.99 23.05 6.27
CA MET A 598 6.19 24.35 5.65
C MET A 598 7.28 25.12 6.38
N GLN A 599 8.14 25.81 5.62
CA GLN A 599 9.17 26.68 6.17
C GLN A 599 8.67 28.13 6.29
N ASN A 600 7.70 28.51 5.44
CA ASN A 600 7.03 29.81 5.49
C ASN A 600 5.50 29.62 5.48
N ILE A 601 4.80 30.36 6.33
CA ILE A 601 3.33 30.34 6.40
C ILE A 601 2.79 31.76 6.43
N PHE A 602 2.01 32.13 5.41
CA PHE A 602 1.24 33.37 5.36
C PHE A 602 -0.22 33.08 5.68
N GLN A 603 -0.74 33.76 6.69
CA GLN A 603 -2.15 33.77 7.05
C GLN A 603 -2.80 35.02 6.47
N LEU A 604 -3.92 34.83 5.76
CA LEU A 604 -4.73 35.90 5.22
C LEU A 604 -6.04 36.00 5.99
N GLU A 605 -6.40 37.21 6.41
CA GLU A 605 -7.65 37.54 7.10
C GLU A 605 -8.36 38.65 6.31
N LYS A 606 -9.70 38.64 6.27
CA LYS A 606 -10.44 39.70 5.57
C LYS A 606 -10.39 40.97 6.39
N GLY A 607 -10.06 42.11 5.76
CA GLY A 607 -10.02 43.40 6.46
C GLY A 607 -11.35 43.77 7.12
N GLN A 608 -12.47 43.43 6.47
CA GLN A 608 -13.81 43.63 7.01
C GLN A 608 -14.10 42.84 8.29
N ASP A 609 -13.43 41.71 8.53
CA ASP A 609 -13.71 40.80 9.64
C ASP A 609 -12.90 41.16 10.91
N LEU A 610 -12.08 42.23 10.85
CA LEU A 610 -11.17 42.66 11.92
C LEU A 610 -11.59 44.03 12.48
N PRO A 611 -12.40 44.10 13.56
CA PRO A 611 -12.92 45.34 14.12
C PRO A 611 -11.84 46.33 14.53
N GLU A 612 -10.70 45.85 15.00
CA GLU A 612 -9.57 46.65 15.45
C GLU A 612 -8.97 47.51 14.32
N LEU A 613 -8.98 47.00 13.08
CA LEU A 613 -8.45 47.71 11.92
C LEU A 613 -9.40 48.77 11.38
N ARG A 614 -10.71 48.67 11.68
CA ARG A 614 -11.71 49.65 11.25
C ARG A 614 -11.53 51.01 11.90
N SER A 615 -10.71 51.13 12.95
CA SER A 615 -10.37 52.41 13.56
C SER A 615 -9.35 53.23 12.74
N ILE A 616 -8.70 52.61 11.74
CA ILE A 616 -7.67 53.23 10.92
C ILE A 616 -8.31 53.86 9.67
N ALA A 617 -8.17 55.17 9.48
CA ALA A 617 -8.84 55.92 8.40
C ALA A 617 -8.50 55.41 6.99
N ALA A 618 -7.24 55.04 6.74
CA ALA A 618 -6.81 54.47 5.45
C ALA A 618 -7.47 53.11 5.17
N VAL A 619 -7.68 52.28 6.21
CA VAL A 619 -8.38 51.00 6.09
C VAL A 619 -9.87 51.21 5.82
N GLN A 620 -10.51 52.20 6.47
CA GLN A 620 -11.91 52.54 6.18
C GLN A 620 -12.09 52.96 4.72
N THR A 621 -11.23 53.85 4.23
CA THR A 621 -11.24 54.31 2.84
C THR A 621 -11.11 53.13 1.87
N ALA A 622 -10.16 52.22 2.12
CA ALA A 622 -9.96 51.01 1.34
C ALA A 622 -11.11 49.99 1.43
N LEU A 623 -11.90 49.99 2.49
CA LEU A 623 -13.09 49.13 2.62
C LEU A 623 -14.31 49.69 1.88
N GLU A 624 -14.32 51.00 1.60
CA GLU A 624 -15.34 51.68 0.80
C GLU A 624 -15.04 51.62 -0.70
N GLU A 625 -13.77 51.46 -1.07
CA GLU A 625 -13.30 51.27 -2.45
C GLU A 625 -13.53 49.85 -2.98
N ALA A 626 -13.78 49.72 -4.28
CA ALA A 626 -13.99 48.43 -4.93
C ALA A 626 -12.68 47.65 -5.02
N GLY A 627 -12.60 46.49 -4.35
CA GLY A 627 -11.42 45.64 -4.35
C GLY A 627 -11.29 44.80 -3.09
N PRO A 628 -10.45 43.75 -3.06
CA PRO A 628 -10.20 43.01 -1.83
C PRO A 628 -9.27 43.78 -0.88
N THR A 629 -9.68 43.88 0.38
CA THR A 629 -8.84 44.35 1.49
C THR A 629 -8.54 43.17 2.42
N LEU A 630 -7.27 42.87 2.64
CA LEU A 630 -6.82 41.74 3.45
C LEU A 630 -5.71 42.14 4.41
N LYS A 631 -5.67 41.48 5.58
CA LYS A 631 -4.50 41.47 6.45
C LYS A 631 -3.69 40.23 6.14
N MET A 632 -2.41 40.41 5.85
CA MET A 632 -1.46 39.33 5.61
C MET A 632 -0.46 39.28 6.75
N THR A 633 -0.42 38.16 7.46
CA THR A 633 0.47 37.91 8.59
C THR A 633 1.43 36.78 8.25
N LEU A 634 2.74 36.96 8.46
CA LEU A 634 3.72 35.89 8.31
C LEU A 634 3.84 35.14 9.65
N THR A 635 3.12 34.04 9.80
CA THR A 635 3.04 33.31 11.09
C THR A 635 4.20 32.36 11.33
N LYS A 636 4.97 32.03 10.29
CA LYS A 636 6.18 31.20 10.35
C LYS A 636 7.13 31.62 9.25
N CYS A 637 8.41 31.82 9.56
CA CYS A 637 9.46 32.09 8.59
C CYS A 637 10.82 31.62 9.10
N LYS A 638 11.31 30.50 8.57
CA LYS A 638 12.61 29.96 8.98
C LYS A 638 13.81 30.74 8.42
N VAL A 639 13.64 31.38 7.26
CA VAL A 639 14.72 32.10 6.57
C VAL A 639 14.96 33.45 7.22
N PHE A 640 13.89 34.15 7.59
CA PHE A 640 13.93 35.46 8.22
C PHE A 640 13.07 35.49 9.49
N PRO A 641 13.56 34.95 10.62
CA PRO A 641 12.78 34.86 11.85
C PRO A 641 12.27 36.22 12.36
N GLY A 642 12.98 37.32 12.07
CA GLY A 642 12.57 38.68 12.42
C GLY A 642 11.30 39.17 11.71
N LEU A 643 10.83 38.47 10.68
CA LEU A 643 9.56 38.75 10.01
C LEU A 643 8.39 37.96 10.62
N GLU A 644 8.63 37.01 11.54
CA GLU A 644 7.55 36.26 12.18
C GLU A 644 6.63 37.19 12.99
N LYS A 645 5.31 37.01 12.83
CA LYS A 645 4.23 37.82 13.40
C LYS A 645 4.12 39.25 12.86
N LYS A 646 5.01 39.68 11.97
CA LYS A 646 4.79 40.92 11.21
C LYS A 646 3.56 40.76 10.33
N PHE A 647 2.81 41.85 10.21
CA PHE A 647 1.63 41.91 9.37
C PHE A 647 1.55 43.23 8.63
N GLY A 648 1.00 43.17 7.42
CA GLY A 648 0.58 44.32 6.65
C GLY A 648 -0.88 44.16 6.24
N VAL A 649 -1.61 45.26 6.21
CA VAL A 649 -2.98 45.34 5.68
C VAL A 649 -2.88 45.94 4.30
N TYR A 650 -3.34 45.19 3.31
CA TYR A 650 -3.20 45.50 1.90
C TYR A 650 -4.56 45.62 1.22
N HIS A 651 -4.69 46.61 0.34
CA HIS A 651 -5.85 46.80 -0.53
C HIS A 651 -5.43 46.66 -2.00
N LEU A 652 -6.27 46.03 -2.82
CA LEU A 652 -6.10 45.99 -4.27
C LEU A 652 -7.33 46.63 -4.92
N PRO A 653 -7.26 47.90 -5.34
CA PRO A 653 -8.38 48.54 -6.03
C PRO A 653 -8.60 47.89 -7.41
N GLU A 654 -9.83 47.96 -7.94
CA GLU A 654 -10.13 47.49 -9.29
C GLU A 654 -9.29 48.23 -10.34
N GLY A 655 -8.40 47.51 -11.01
CA GLY A 655 -7.46 48.09 -11.99
C GLY A 655 -6.25 48.80 -11.38
N GLY A 656 -6.10 48.79 -10.05
CA GLY A 656 -4.99 49.38 -9.31
C GLY A 656 -3.87 48.39 -8.95
N ARG A 657 -3.03 48.77 -7.97
CA ARG A 657 -1.94 47.94 -7.43
C ARG A 657 -2.21 47.56 -5.99
N TRP A 658 -1.48 46.56 -5.48
CA TRP A 658 -1.51 46.29 -4.04
C TRP A 658 -0.90 47.46 -3.28
N GLU A 659 -1.67 48.04 -2.36
CA GLU A 659 -1.28 49.18 -1.54
C GLU A 659 -1.29 48.80 -0.06
N LEU A 660 -0.23 49.18 0.67
CA LEU A 660 -0.17 49.03 2.12
C LEU A 660 -0.99 50.15 2.76
N VAL A 661 -2.09 49.80 3.43
CA VAL A 661 -3.01 50.76 4.06
C VAL A 661 -2.88 50.82 5.58
N ALA A 662 -2.29 49.79 6.21
CA ALA A 662 -1.92 49.78 7.62
C ALA A 662 -0.90 48.68 7.94
N GLY A 663 -0.21 48.78 9.08
CA GLY A 663 0.79 47.80 9.51
C GLY A 663 2.17 48.02 8.89
N GLU A 664 3.00 46.97 8.88
CA GLU A 664 4.38 47.03 8.42
C GLU A 664 4.54 46.36 7.05
N SER A 665 5.34 46.97 6.18
CA SER A 665 5.89 46.29 4.99
C SER A 665 6.98 45.31 5.42
N PHE A 666 7.19 44.22 4.68
CA PHE A 666 8.23 43.23 4.98
C PHE A 666 9.65 43.68 4.59
N SER A 667 9.91 44.99 4.54
CA SER A 667 11.13 45.59 3.98
C SER A 667 12.19 46.02 5.02
N GLU A 668 11.93 45.97 6.34
CA GLU A 668 12.87 46.51 7.36
C GLU A 668 12.93 45.75 8.71
N THR A 669 14.13 45.69 9.30
CA THR A 669 14.39 45.67 10.75
C THR A 669 15.42 46.74 11.12
N MET A 670 15.15 47.47 12.21
CA MET A 670 16.15 48.30 12.89
C MET A 670 17.35 47.46 13.32
N ILE A 671 18.55 47.88 12.95
CA ILE A 671 19.80 47.38 13.50
C ILE A 671 19.88 47.93 14.94
N ILE A 672 19.75 47.06 15.94
CA ILE A 672 20.22 47.39 17.29
C ILE A 672 21.73 47.19 17.25
N ASP A 673 22.45 48.28 17.07
CA ASP A 673 23.91 48.29 17.13
C ASP A 673 24.34 48.36 18.60
N ASP A 674 25.05 47.33 19.06
CA ASP A 674 25.47 47.14 20.47
C ASP A 674 26.63 48.07 20.89
N SER A 675 26.70 49.27 20.32
CA SER A 675 27.75 50.24 20.62
C SER A 675 27.28 51.70 20.54
N SER A 676 26.53 52.16 21.54
CA SER A 676 26.78 53.48 22.15
C SER A 676 25.84 53.74 23.32
N SER A 677 26.43 54.30 24.37
CA SER A 677 25.79 54.75 25.59
C SER A 677 24.81 55.92 25.36
N ALA A 678 23.61 55.77 25.93
CA ALA A 678 22.71 56.79 26.48
C ALA A 678 22.82 58.25 25.98
N ALA A 679 21.81 58.69 25.21
CA ALA A 679 21.15 60.00 25.37
C ALA A 679 19.82 60.06 24.57
N GLU A 680 18.72 60.09 25.32
CA GLU A 680 17.42 60.78 25.17
C GLU A 680 16.74 61.04 23.80
N MET A 681 15.48 60.54 23.75
CA MET A 681 14.21 61.14 23.28
C MET A 681 14.15 61.72 21.84
N THR A 682 13.20 61.33 20.99
CA THR A 682 11.74 61.54 21.13
C THR A 682 11.00 60.74 20.05
N ALA A 683 9.99 59.97 20.44
CA ALA A 683 8.91 59.54 19.55
C ALA A 683 7.60 59.72 20.30
N GLU A 684 7.03 60.91 20.14
CA GLU A 684 5.65 61.19 20.53
C GLU A 684 4.68 60.33 19.72
N THR A 685 3.56 60.03 20.37
CA THR A 685 2.28 59.56 19.81
C THR A 685 2.22 58.13 19.26
N LEU A 686 1.95 57.19 20.16
CA LEU A 686 0.62 56.60 20.31
C LEU A 686 0.57 55.80 21.64
N GLU A 687 0.37 56.53 22.74
CA GLU A 687 -0.02 55.95 24.02
C GLU A 687 -1.43 55.36 23.88
N PHE A 688 -1.52 54.03 23.76
CA PHE A 688 -2.72 53.32 24.21
C PHE A 688 -2.56 53.09 25.71
N ASN A 689 -3.47 53.71 26.46
CA ASN A 689 -3.69 53.53 27.89
C ASN A 689 -3.31 52.12 28.35
N ALA A 690 -2.15 52.03 29.01
CA ALA A 690 -1.94 51.03 30.03
C ALA A 690 -3.04 51.25 31.06
N ALA A 691 -4.09 50.44 30.99
CA ALA A 691 -4.88 50.16 32.17
C ALA A 691 -3.92 49.48 33.15
N GLU A 692 -3.43 50.28 34.10
CA GLU A 692 -2.96 49.77 35.37
C GLU A 692 -3.98 48.76 35.91
N GLY A 693 -3.49 47.54 36.13
CA GLY A 693 -4.30 46.43 36.56
C GLY A 693 -3.51 45.13 36.61
N ASN A 694 -2.29 45.17 37.16
CA ASN A 694 -1.70 43.99 37.76
C ASN A 694 -2.63 43.53 38.89
N SER A 695 -3.33 42.42 38.67
CA SER A 695 -3.42 41.40 39.71
C SER A 695 -3.32 40.02 39.03
N LEU A 696 -2.32 39.25 39.43
CA LEU A 696 -2.24 37.79 39.24
C LEU A 696 -3.32 37.11 40.11
N GLU A 697 -4.55 37.62 40.07
CA GLU A 697 -5.65 37.07 40.87
C GLU A 697 -6.31 35.93 40.08
N LEU A 698 -6.36 34.79 40.77
CA LEU A 698 -7.19 33.69 40.34
C LEU A 698 -8.65 34.11 40.53
N THR A 699 -9.49 33.84 39.54
CA THR A 699 -10.94 33.93 39.74
C THR A 699 -11.37 32.97 40.87
N PRO A 700 -12.49 33.21 41.57
CA PRO A 700 -12.93 32.33 42.68
C PRO A 700 -13.05 30.86 42.27
N ASP A 701 -13.41 30.59 41.01
CA ASP A 701 -13.50 29.24 40.46
C ASP A 701 -12.11 28.64 40.16
N GLU A 702 -11.16 29.43 39.66
CA GLU A 702 -9.77 29.03 39.47
C GLU A 702 -9.07 28.75 40.80
N GLU A 703 -9.31 29.61 41.80
CA GLU A 703 -8.78 29.47 43.16
C GLU A 703 -9.32 28.20 43.83
N ARG A 704 -10.60 27.89 43.62
CA ARG A 704 -11.20 26.63 44.10
C ARG A 704 -10.56 25.40 43.46
N VAL A 705 -10.27 25.42 42.15
CA VAL A 705 -9.59 24.31 41.46
C VAL A 705 -8.14 24.18 41.95
N HIS A 706 -7.43 25.29 42.06
CA HIS A 706 -6.04 25.34 42.51
C HIS A 706 -5.88 24.89 43.98
N ASN A 707 -6.75 25.35 44.88
CA ASN A 707 -6.79 24.90 46.28
C ASN A 707 -7.17 23.42 46.39
N SER A 708 -8.05 22.90 45.52
CA SER A 708 -8.37 21.47 45.48
C SER A 708 -7.15 20.64 45.08
N LEU A 709 -6.37 21.12 44.11
CA LEU A 709 -5.12 20.49 43.69
C LEU A 709 -4.05 20.55 44.80
N LYS A 710 -3.87 21.71 45.45
CA LYS A 710 -2.94 21.86 46.60
C LYS A 710 -3.29 20.92 47.75
N LYS A 711 -4.59 20.79 48.08
CA LYS A 711 -5.07 19.89 49.13
C LYS A 711 -4.81 18.41 48.81
N LEU A 712 -4.86 18.03 47.53
CA LEU A 712 -4.59 16.66 47.11
C LEU A 712 -3.10 16.33 47.06
N GLY A 713 -2.22 17.31 46.84
CA GLY A 713 -0.77 17.19 46.97
C GLY A 713 -0.09 16.17 46.04
N LYS A 714 -0.83 15.63 45.05
CA LYS A 714 -0.39 14.56 44.14
C LYS A 714 -0.84 14.87 42.71
N TRP A 715 -0.37 14.07 41.76
CA TRP A 715 -0.89 14.07 40.39
C TRP A 715 -2.31 13.51 40.34
N VAL A 716 -3.27 14.32 39.88
CA VAL A 716 -4.70 13.99 39.94
C VAL A 716 -5.30 13.96 38.53
N LYS A 717 -6.13 12.95 38.25
CA LYS A 717 -6.90 12.90 37.00
C LYS A 717 -8.08 13.87 37.06
N ARG A 718 -8.46 14.42 35.90
CA ARG A 718 -9.63 15.32 35.79
C ARG A 718 -10.90 14.77 36.44
N SER A 719 -11.20 13.48 36.27
CA SER A 719 -12.39 12.82 36.86
C SER A 719 -12.36 12.75 38.39
N GLU A 720 -11.18 12.69 39.00
CA GLU A 720 -11.02 12.76 40.45
C GLU A 720 -11.14 14.21 40.94
N LEU A 721 -10.63 15.16 40.14
CA LEU A 721 -10.72 16.59 40.36
C LEU A 721 -12.18 17.10 40.29
N GLU A 722 -12.99 16.60 39.34
CA GLU A 722 -14.42 16.87 39.22
C GLU A 722 -15.17 16.57 40.53
N LYS A 723 -14.82 15.45 41.21
CA LYS A 723 -15.43 15.07 42.49
C LYS A 723 -15.06 16.01 43.64
N HIS A 724 -13.89 16.64 43.58
CA HIS A 724 -13.36 17.52 44.65
C HIS A 724 -13.76 18.98 44.47
N CYS A 725 -13.78 19.49 43.24
CA CYS A 725 -14.14 20.89 42.96
C CYS A 725 -15.64 21.10 42.67
N GLY A 726 -16.38 20.04 42.32
CA GLY A 726 -17.81 20.10 42.02
C GLY A 726 -18.16 20.72 40.65
N PHE A 727 -17.16 20.95 39.79
CA PHE A 727 -17.37 21.45 38.43
C PHE A 727 -17.62 20.31 37.43
N LYS A 728 -18.50 20.55 36.46
CA LYS A 728 -18.71 19.66 35.32
C LYS A 728 -17.50 19.69 34.38
N ALA A 729 -17.40 18.63 33.59
CA ALA A 729 -16.30 18.33 32.68
C ALA A 729 -15.81 19.50 31.81
N ASP A 730 -16.74 20.24 31.19
CA ASP A 730 -16.42 21.28 30.21
C ASP A 730 -15.90 22.56 30.90
N LYS A 731 -16.55 22.97 31.99
CA LYS A 731 -16.10 24.12 32.79
C LYS A 731 -14.73 23.87 33.40
N LEU A 732 -14.48 22.66 33.90
CA LEU A 732 -13.19 22.31 34.49
C LEU A 732 -12.04 22.31 33.46
N ARG A 733 -12.31 21.95 32.20
CA ARG A 733 -11.29 22.02 31.13
C ARG A 733 -10.85 23.46 30.85
N LEU A 734 -11.80 24.40 30.83
CA LEU A 734 -11.51 25.82 30.62
C LEU A 734 -10.70 26.40 31.78
N LEU A 735 -11.10 26.10 33.02
CA LEU A 735 -10.39 26.53 34.23
C LEU A 735 -8.97 25.96 34.30
N LEU A 736 -8.77 24.67 33.98
CA LEU A 736 -7.43 24.06 33.94
C LEU A 736 -6.57 24.65 32.82
N LYS A 737 -7.14 24.98 31.65
CA LYS A 737 -6.41 25.64 30.56
C LYS A 737 -5.90 27.02 31.00
N SER A 738 -6.78 27.83 31.59
CA SER A 738 -6.42 29.15 32.13
C SER A 738 -5.36 29.05 33.24
N LEU A 739 -5.51 28.10 34.17
CA LEU A 739 -4.52 27.88 35.25
C LEU A 739 -3.14 27.42 34.73
N ILE A 740 -3.09 26.67 33.64
CA ILE A 740 -1.83 26.28 32.96
C ILE A 740 -1.20 27.49 32.28
N GLU A 741 -2.00 28.31 31.58
CA GLU A 741 -1.54 29.54 30.93
C GLU A 741 -1.00 30.55 31.97
N LYS A 742 -1.65 30.65 33.13
CA LYS A 742 -1.22 31.45 34.28
C LYS A 742 -0.10 30.80 35.13
N LYS A 743 0.37 29.60 34.77
CA LYS A 743 1.44 28.83 35.46
C LYS A 743 1.16 28.44 36.92
N PHE A 744 -0.11 28.29 37.31
CA PHE A 744 -0.51 27.79 38.64
C PHE A 744 -0.75 26.26 38.65
N VAL A 745 -0.84 25.61 37.48
CA VAL A 745 -1.06 24.17 37.34
C VAL A 745 -0.16 23.58 36.27
N THR A 746 0.47 22.45 36.60
CA THR A 746 1.29 21.67 35.68
C THR A 746 0.49 20.47 35.14
N LYS A 747 0.62 20.17 33.84
CA LYS A 747 -0.07 19.06 33.15
C LYS A 747 0.93 18.05 32.61
N THR A 748 0.66 16.75 32.80
CA THR A 748 1.44 15.64 32.23
C THR A 748 0.53 14.58 31.58
N GLY A 749 1.02 13.93 30.51
CA GLY A 749 0.28 12.89 29.77
C GLY A 749 -0.64 13.41 28.66
N GLN A 750 -1.22 12.48 27.88
CA GLN A 750 -2.13 12.76 26.76
C GLN A 750 -3.41 11.90 26.83
N GLY A 751 -4.56 12.46 26.45
CA GLY A 751 -5.83 11.74 26.44
C GLY A 751 -6.27 11.27 27.83
N LYS A 752 -6.67 9.99 27.97
CA LYS A 752 -7.18 9.41 29.23
C LYS A 752 -6.11 9.26 30.32
N SER A 753 -4.82 9.42 30.00
CA SER A 753 -3.71 9.41 30.94
C SER A 753 -3.23 10.82 31.35
N THR A 754 -4.05 11.85 31.14
CA THR A 754 -3.72 13.22 31.56
C THR A 754 -3.89 13.42 33.07
N HIS A 755 -2.85 13.93 33.74
CA HIS A 755 -2.84 14.28 35.15
C HIS A 755 -2.44 15.75 35.37
N TYR A 756 -2.92 16.32 36.47
CA TYR A 756 -2.73 17.72 36.86
C TYR A 756 -2.20 17.81 38.28
N GLN A 757 -1.32 18.78 38.55
CA GLN A 757 -0.82 19.10 39.88
C GLN A 757 -0.74 20.63 40.02
N ALA A 758 -0.99 21.17 41.22
CA ALA A 758 -0.69 22.58 41.48
C ALA A 758 0.83 22.81 41.35
N SER A 759 1.22 23.88 40.68
CA SER A 759 2.63 24.25 40.46
C SER A 759 3.30 24.74 41.74
#